data_AF-A0A1G3MTG4-F1
#
_entry.id   AF-A0A1G3MTG4-F1
#
_cell.length_a   1.000
_cell.length_b   1.000
_cell.length_c   1.000
_cell.angle_alpha   90.00
_cell.angle_beta   90.00
_cell.angle_gamma   90.00
#
_symmetry.space_group_name_H-M   'P 1'
#
loop_
_entity.id
_entity.type
_entity.pdbx_description
1 polymer ?
#
loop_
_entity_poly.entity_id
_entity_poly.type
_entity_poly.pdbx_seq_one_letter_code
_entity_poly.pdbx_strand_id
1 'polypeptide(L)'
;MLCWCLAAVFLPAQAMPPAGQGHGPRVALVIGNNEYTGLTALRNPVNDATDMAAALRRLGFTVELLTNADLSQMEAAVVRLSGSLGGSRQSVGLFFYAGHGVQSGNSNYLIPSRVSIPAEAFLRERALSAQVVLDLMQQSGNALNLVFLDACRDNPFGWARSGSRGLSVVGNQPPGSIIVYATSAGSTAADGSGRNGVFTGELLQHLERPGLELSEILDATARGVLTATGNRQNPAVYKQFFESIVLQPVAATSTPAAAAAPTVSAPSPTFGNVTVATGSLTISIVTAGTVTLLGQVVQLPAGSTLPVNNVTIGDIPVTITYLDGRTETSTVRVEAGRNAAVNFSYRPVTPNVATPASPPPAQNPAAVPAAGGANPPLAAAVGLAWTNPAGIRFLAVPGGNFTMGDAPAAGSPSPLAGGTSPLAGGTSPLAGGGAPAGGMTLGSVADNRNDERPAHPVTLAPFWMSATEVTQAQYEAVMGNNPAYFMEGADAPARPVERVSWYDALVFCNKLSMKEGLTPVYSIAGSTDPARWGAIPTANNEASWDAVVVNRAANGYRLPTEAEWEYAARGASASRNFSLAGGSEAAAVAWFVTNAHAVGENNRDYGTHRVGLLPPNELGLVDMSGNVWEWCFDRYGPYVNNPLDNPLGATSGAGRVFRGGSWTAIAAHLRSSNRDNRAPGGRYTDVGFRIVRSAGR
;
A
#
# COMPACT_ATOMS: atom_id res chain seq x y z
N MET A 1 -17.16 64.52 -55.62
CA MET A 1 -17.75 63.43 -54.81
C MET A 1 -16.64 62.43 -54.49
N LEU A 2 -15.67 62.87 -53.69
CA LEU A 2 -15.31 62.35 -52.35
C LEU A 2 -15.00 60.84 -52.27
N CYS A 3 -13.71 60.57 -52.47
CA CYS A 3 -12.96 59.41 -52.03
C CYS A 3 -12.80 59.45 -50.50
N TRP A 4 -13.12 58.38 -49.77
CA TRP A 4 -12.91 58.29 -48.32
C TRP A 4 -11.87 57.20 -48.00
N CYS A 5 -10.75 57.65 -47.46
CA CYS A 5 -9.67 56.84 -46.90
C CYS A 5 -10.12 56.20 -45.57
N LEU A 6 -10.00 54.88 -45.42
CA LEU A 6 -10.03 54.24 -44.11
C LEU A 6 -8.62 54.28 -43.50
N ALA A 7 -8.46 55.07 -42.44
CA ALA A 7 -7.28 55.04 -41.59
C ALA A 7 -7.41 53.90 -40.57
N ALA A 8 -6.47 52.94 -40.59
CA ALA A 8 -6.33 51.93 -39.55
C ALA A 8 -5.74 52.57 -38.29
N VAL A 9 -6.51 52.59 -37.20
CA VAL A 9 -6.03 52.98 -35.87
C VAL A 9 -5.36 51.78 -35.22
N PHE A 10 -4.03 51.85 -35.07
CA PHE A 10 -3.28 50.92 -34.22
C PHE A 10 -3.52 51.27 -32.75
N LEU A 11 -4.24 50.41 -32.01
CA LEU A 11 -4.23 50.41 -30.55
C LEU A 11 -2.96 49.69 -30.06
N PRO A 12 -2.17 50.25 -29.14
CA PRO A 12 -1.03 49.56 -28.56
C PRO A 12 -1.55 48.39 -27.71
N ALA A 13 -1.06 47.18 -28.01
CA ALA A 13 -1.24 46.01 -27.17
C ALA A 13 -0.67 46.32 -25.78
N GLN A 14 -1.53 46.39 -24.76
CA GLN A 14 -1.06 46.42 -23.39
C GLN A 14 -0.41 45.08 -23.09
N ALA A 15 0.89 45.09 -22.81
CA ALA A 15 1.60 43.93 -22.31
C ALA A 15 0.93 43.49 -21.00
N MET A 16 0.36 42.28 -21.00
CA MET A 16 0.02 41.61 -19.76
C MET A 16 1.28 41.57 -18.87
N PRO A 17 1.16 41.88 -17.57
CA PRO A 17 2.29 41.69 -16.66
C PRO A 17 2.72 40.22 -16.72
N PRO A 18 4.04 39.92 -16.65
CA PRO A 18 4.51 38.56 -16.60
C PRO A 18 3.86 37.85 -15.41
N ALA A 19 3.34 36.64 -15.64
CA ALA A 19 2.81 35.78 -14.59
C ALA A 19 3.86 35.69 -13.46
N GLY A 20 3.48 36.14 -12.26
CA GLY A 20 4.31 35.97 -11.08
C GLY A 20 4.69 34.50 -10.93
N GLN A 21 5.92 34.23 -10.49
CA GLN A 21 6.45 32.90 -10.19
C GLN A 21 5.43 32.12 -9.33
N GLY A 22 4.64 31.28 -9.97
CA GLY A 22 3.46 30.64 -9.37
C GLY A 22 3.90 29.50 -8.46
N HIS A 23 3.57 29.59 -7.17
CA HIS A 23 3.60 28.43 -6.28
C HIS A 23 2.54 27.44 -6.76
N GLY A 24 2.83 26.14 -6.70
CA GLY A 24 1.85 25.09 -7.04
C GLY A 24 0.62 25.11 -6.13
N PRO A 25 -0.45 24.39 -6.49
CA PRO A 25 -1.70 24.41 -5.73
C PRO A 25 -1.49 23.93 -4.29
N ARG A 26 -2.03 24.69 -3.34
CA ARG A 26 -2.09 24.34 -1.92
C ARG A 26 -3.47 23.79 -1.62
N VAL A 27 -3.57 22.52 -1.25
CA VAL A 27 -4.86 21.85 -1.02
C VAL A 27 -4.86 21.21 0.36
N ALA A 28 -5.96 21.37 1.08
CA ALA A 28 -6.13 20.76 2.39
C ALA A 28 -7.46 20.02 2.53
N LEU A 29 -7.40 18.87 3.18
CA LEU A 29 -8.57 18.16 3.71
C LEU A 29 -8.53 18.25 5.23
N VAL A 30 -9.62 18.75 5.80
CA VAL A 30 -9.74 18.98 7.24
C VAL A 30 -10.99 18.26 7.73
N ILE A 31 -10.84 17.32 8.66
CA ILE A 31 -11.94 16.49 9.16
C ILE A 31 -12.02 16.63 10.69
N GLY A 32 -13.22 16.92 11.21
CA GLY A 32 -13.49 16.99 12.64
C GLY A 32 -14.71 16.16 13.02
N ASN A 33 -14.50 15.08 13.77
CA ASN A 33 -15.58 14.20 14.22
C ASN A 33 -15.71 14.29 15.75
N ASN A 34 -16.86 14.77 16.23
CA ASN A 34 -17.14 14.94 17.65
C ASN A 34 -18.41 14.21 18.11
N GLU A 35 -19.40 14.05 17.23
CA GLU A 35 -20.63 13.29 17.50
C GLU A 35 -20.53 11.88 16.92
N TYR A 36 -20.61 10.88 17.80
CA TYR A 36 -20.47 9.48 17.42
C TYR A 36 -21.71 8.67 17.74
N THR A 37 -22.09 7.77 16.83
CA THR A 37 -23.16 6.79 17.08
C THR A 37 -22.60 5.63 17.89
N GLY A 38 -22.99 5.51 19.16
CA GLY A 38 -22.59 4.38 20.02
C GLY A 38 -21.19 4.50 20.64
N LEU A 39 -20.51 5.63 20.50
CA LEU A 39 -19.25 5.95 21.18
C LEU A 39 -19.39 7.28 21.94
N THR A 40 -18.47 7.51 22.87
CA THR A 40 -18.42 8.76 23.63
C THR A 40 -18.19 9.95 22.69
N ALA A 41 -19.04 10.96 22.79
CA ALA A 41 -18.86 12.21 22.06
C ALA A 41 -17.64 12.99 22.57
N LEU A 42 -16.94 13.66 21.66
CA LEU A 42 -15.81 14.53 21.97
C LEU A 42 -16.26 15.99 21.97
N ARG A 43 -15.57 16.85 22.71
CA ARG A 43 -16.00 18.26 22.87
C ARG A 43 -15.53 19.16 21.72
N ASN A 44 -14.27 19.05 21.32
CA ASN A 44 -13.57 20.05 20.51
C ASN A 44 -13.34 19.73 19.01
N PRO A 45 -13.35 18.47 18.52
CA PRO A 45 -12.89 18.18 17.16
C PRO A 45 -13.52 18.98 16.02
N VAL A 46 -14.82 19.30 16.10
CA VAL A 46 -15.48 20.15 15.10
C VAL A 46 -14.99 21.60 15.16
N ASN A 47 -14.73 22.14 16.36
CA ASN A 47 -14.12 23.46 16.50
C ASN A 47 -12.69 23.47 15.97
N ASP A 48 -11.91 22.44 16.31
CA ASP A 48 -10.53 22.27 15.85
C ASP A 48 -10.45 22.25 14.31
N ALA A 49 -11.26 21.43 13.67
CA ALA A 49 -11.35 21.35 12.22
C ALA A 49 -11.84 22.67 11.59
N THR A 50 -12.85 23.32 12.17
CA THR A 50 -13.40 24.58 11.63
C THR A 50 -12.37 25.70 11.68
N ASP A 51 -11.70 25.87 12.82
CA ASP A 51 -10.75 26.95 13.04
C ASP A 51 -9.45 26.70 12.25
N MET A 52 -9.00 25.44 12.14
CA MET A 52 -7.90 25.03 11.25
C MET A 52 -8.21 25.30 9.78
N ALA A 53 -9.41 24.93 9.31
CA ALA A 53 -9.82 25.19 7.92
C ALA A 53 -9.85 26.70 7.62
N ALA A 54 -10.28 27.53 8.57
CA ALA A 54 -10.28 28.98 8.41
C ALA A 54 -8.86 29.55 8.31
N ALA A 55 -7.93 29.09 9.14
CA ALA A 55 -6.52 29.49 9.08
C ALA A 55 -5.87 29.08 7.75
N LEU A 56 -6.07 27.83 7.31
CA LEU A 56 -5.51 27.33 6.06
C LEU A 56 -6.03 28.08 4.84
N ARG A 57 -7.32 28.46 4.81
CA ARG A 57 -7.86 29.33 3.75
C ARG A 57 -7.18 30.69 3.70
N ARG A 58 -6.88 31.31 4.86
CA ARG A 58 -6.12 32.58 4.91
C ARG A 58 -4.67 32.43 4.45
N LEU A 59 -4.10 31.23 4.60
CA LEU A 59 -2.78 30.85 4.09
C LEU A 59 -2.79 30.43 2.61
N GLY A 60 -3.91 30.59 1.91
CA GLY A 60 -4.05 30.34 0.49
C GLY A 60 -4.26 28.87 0.11
N PHE A 61 -4.65 28.01 1.07
CA PHE A 61 -5.08 26.66 0.74
C PHE A 61 -6.51 26.65 0.21
N THR A 62 -6.76 25.80 -0.79
CA THR A 62 -8.10 25.31 -1.12
C THR A 62 -8.47 24.25 -0.10
N VAL A 63 -9.47 24.51 0.75
CA VAL A 63 -9.78 23.65 1.89
C VAL A 63 -11.15 22.99 1.76
N GLU A 64 -11.16 21.66 1.72
CA GLU A 64 -12.33 20.82 1.95
C GLU A 64 -12.46 20.53 3.45
N LEU A 65 -13.57 20.94 4.06
CA LEU A 65 -13.86 20.74 5.48
C LEU A 65 -15.01 19.77 5.62
N LEU A 66 -14.82 18.70 6.38
CA LEU A 66 -15.87 17.77 6.78
C LEU A 66 -16.03 17.76 8.30
N THR A 67 -17.28 17.77 8.76
CA THR A 67 -17.62 17.68 10.19
C THR A 67 -18.57 16.52 10.42
N ASN A 68 -18.28 15.68 11.42
CA ASN A 68 -19.06 14.47 11.73
C ASN A 68 -19.29 13.59 10.50
N ALA A 69 -18.21 13.36 9.76
CA ALA A 69 -18.22 12.61 8.52
C ALA A 69 -18.32 11.11 8.75
N ASP A 70 -19.17 10.45 7.96
CA ASP A 70 -19.20 8.99 7.86
C ASP A 70 -18.02 8.46 7.01
N LEU A 71 -17.88 7.13 6.96
CA LEU A 71 -16.73 6.52 6.28
C LEU A 71 -16.69 6.88 4.80
N SER A 72 -17.84 6.80 4.12
CA SER A 72 -17.94 7.09 2.69
C SER A 72 -17.54 8.54 2.37
N GLN A 73 -17.98 9.48 3.19
CA GLN A 73 -17.62 10.89 3.06
C GLN A 73 -16.11 11.11 3.27
N MET A 74 -15.53 10.47 4.30
CA MET A 74 -14.10 10.56 4.59
C MET A 74 -13.26 9.99 3.43
N GLU A 75 -13.59 8.79 2.94
CA GLU A 75 -12.87 8.13 1.84
C GLU A 75 -12.96 8.93 0.53
N ALA A 76 -14.17 9.39 0.18
CA ALA A 76 -14.38 10.19 -1.02
C ALA A 76 -13.58 11.50 -0.98
N ALA A 77 -13.47 12.13 0.19
CA ALA A 77 -12.71 13.36 0.35
C ALA A 77 -11.19 13.14 0.26
N VAL A 78 -10.67 12.02 0.79
CA VAL A 78 -9.25 11.68 0.63
C VAL A 78 -8.90 11.44 -0.84
N VAL A 79 -9.79 10.79 -1.61
CA VAL A 79 -9.61 10.62 -3.06
C VAL A 79 -9.66 11.95 -3.81
N ARG A 80 -10.56 12.87 -3.43
CA ARG A 80 -10.58 14.24 -4.00
C ARG A 80 -9.32 15.03 -3.66
N LEU A 81 -8.81 14.91 -2.44
CA LEU A 81 -7.55 15.52 -2.01
C LEU A 81 -6.40 15.06 -2.93
N SER A 82 -6.25 13.75 -3.15
CA SER A 82 -5.18 13.22 -4.01
C SER A 82 -5.32 13.69 -5.46
N GLY A 83 -6.55 13.73 -6.00
CA GLY A 83 -6.81 14.21 -7.35
C GLY A 83 -6.50 15.70 -7.55
N SER A 84 -6.72 16.52 -6.52
CA SER A 84 -6.52 17.98 -6.58
C SER A 84 -5.04 18.41 -6.52
N LEU A 85 -4.15 17.52 -6.09
CA LEU A 85 -2.72 17.82 -5.95
C LEU A 85 -1.92 17.74 -7.27
N GLY A 86 -2.51 17.16 -8.33
CA GLY A 86 -2.18 17.44 -9.74
C GLY A 86 -0.77 17.11 -10.24
N GLY A 87 0.05 16.32 -9.53
CA GLY A 87 1.36 15.87 -10.03
C GLY A 87 2.48 16.92 -10.00
N SER A 88 2.23 18.14 -9.52
CA SER A 88 3.25 19.19 -9.49
C SER A 88 4.13 19.08 -8.25
N ARG A 89 5.46 19.08 -8.44
CA ARG A 89 6.45 19.17 -7.34
C ARG A 89 6.31 20.46 -6.52
N GLN A 90 5.52 21.44 -6.94
CA GLN A 90 5.30 22.68 -6.18
C GLN A 90 3.99 22.67 -5.39
N SER A 91 3.18 21.62 -5.49
CA SER A 91 1.94 21.48 -4.72
C SER A 91 2.23 21.18 -3.24
N VAL A 92 1.36 21.67 -2.35
CA VAL A 92 1.40 21.33 -0.91
C VAL A 92 0.08 20.67 -0.54
N GLY A 93 0.16 19.42 -0.09
CA GLY A 93 -1.00 18.69 0.44
C GLY A 93 -1.00 18.74 1.95
N LEU A 94 -2.15 19.05 2.54
CA LEU A 94 -2.34 19.01 3.99
C LEU A 94 -3.56 18.16 4.35
N PHE A 95 -3.37 17.22 5.26
CA PHE A 95 -4.45 16.48 5.90
C PHE A 95 -4.48 16.79 7.39
N PHE A 96 -5.64 17.21 7.89
CA PHE A 96 -5.88 17.41 9.31
C PHE A 96 -7.06 16.54 9.74
N TYR A 97 -6.88 15.79 10.82
CA TYR A 97 -7.96 15.04 11.44
C TYR A 97 -8.00 15.28 12.94
N ALA A 98 -9.18 15.63 13.46
CA ALA A 98 -9.50 15.64 14.88
C ALA A 98 -10.67 14.69 15.16
N GLY A 99 -10.53 13.84 16.18
CA GLY A 99 -11.58 12.86 16.56
C GLY A 99 -11.04 11.62 17.27
N HIS A 100 -11.83 10.54 17.32
CA HIS A 100 -11.36 9.23 17.81
C HIS A 100 -10.38 8.58 16.83
N GLY A 101 -9.32 7.98 17.37
CA GLY A 101 -8.36 7.18 16.61
C GLY A 101 -7.96 5.91 17.36
N VAL A 102 -7.81 4.80 16.64
CA VAL A 102 -7.47 3.49 17.23
C VAL A 102 -6.29 2.87 16.48
N GLN A 103 -5.37 2.26 17.23
CA GLN A 103 -4.35 1.39 16.65
C GLN A 103 -4.81 -0.07 16.74
N SER A 104 -4.63 -0.80 15.64
CA SER A 104 -4.73 -2.26 15.59
C SER A 104 -3.58 -2.79 14.75
N GLY A 105 -2.82 -3.72 15.32
CA GLY A 105 -1.54 -4.17 14.76
C GLY A 105 -0.57 -3.01 14.51
N ASN A 106 -0.10 -2.89 13.26
CA ASN A 106 0.80 -1.82 12.80
C ASN A 106 0.07 -0.66 12.10
N SER A 107 -1.27 -0.58 12.22
CA SER A 107 -2.08 0.38 11.47
C SER A 107 -2.87 1.31 12.39
N ASN A 108 -2.98 2.56 11.93
CA ASN A 108 -3.71 3.65 12.57
C ASN A 108 -5.05 3.84 11.85
N TYR A 109 -6.15 3.80 12.60
CA TYR A 109 -7.50 3.97 12.06
C TYR A 109 -8.15 5.23 12.64
N LEU A 110 -8.69 6.06 11.77
CA LEU A 110 -9.45 7.27 12.06
C LEU A 110 -10.94 6.90 12.03
N ILE A 111 -11.65 7.16 13.13
CA ILE A 111 -13.00 6.63 13.36
C ILE A 111 -14.08 7.57 12.76
N PRO A 112 -14.94 7.08 11.86
CA PRO A 112 -16.08 7.84 11.34
C PRO A 112 -17.14 8.15 12.41
N SER A 113 -17.94 9.20 12.21
CA SER A 113 -19.00 9.62 13.14
C SER A 113 -20.14 8.60 13.26
N ARG A 114 -20.48 7.94 12.15
CA ARG A 114 -21.61 7.00 12.03
C ARG A 114 -21.10 5.60 11.74
N VAL A 115 -20.61 4.92 12.77
CA VAL A 115 -20.05 3.58 12.62
C VAL A 115 -20.33 2.70 13.83
N SER A 116 -20.60 1.42 13.56
CA SER A 116 -20.60 0.37 14.58
C SER A 116 -19.42 -0.58 14.34
N ILE A 117 -18.52 -0.68 15.32
CA ILE A 117 -17.31 -1.53 15.26
C ILE A 117 -17.36 -2.49 16.46
N PRO A 118 -18.05 -3.64 16.32
CA PRO A 118 -18.27 -4.56 17.45
C PRO A 118 -17.01 -5.34 17.85
N ALA A 119 -16.01 -5.44 16.98
CA ALA A 119 -14.73 -6.12 17.22
C ALA A 119 -13.60 -5.55 16.35
N GLU A 120 -12.35 -5.82 16.74
CA GLU A 120 -11.13 -5.36 16.05
C GLU A 120 -11.09 -5.70 14.55
N ALA A 121 -11.58 -6.88 14.18
CA ALA A 121 -11.60 -7.35 12.80
C ALA A 121 -12.35 -6.40 11.84
N PHE A 122 -13.30 -5.62 12.34
CA PHE A 122 -14.08 -4.68 11.53
C PHE A 122 -13.40 -3.32 11.33
N LEU A 123 -12.29 -3.02 12.01
CA LEU A 123 -11.61 -1.72 11.86
C LEU A 123 -11.18 -1.45 10.42
N ARG A 124 -10.68 -2.47 9.71
CA ARG A 124 -10.22 -2.31 8.33
C ARG A 124 -11.33 -2.02 7.34
N GLU A 125 -12.53 -2.52 7.58
CA GLU A 125 -13.69 -2.33 6.70
C GLU A 125 -14.52 -1.09 7.07
N ARG A 126 -14.43 -0.65 8.32
CA ARG A 126 -15.35 0.36 8.87
C ARG A 126 -14.67 1.64 9.38
N ALA A 127 -13.36 1.76 9.25
CA ALA A 127 -12.63 2.96 9.64
C ALA A 127 -11.58 3.34 8.59
N LEU A 128 -11.25 4.63 8.53
CA LEU A 128 -10.28 5.14 7.55
C LEU A 128 -8.85 4.89 8.05
N SER A 129 -8.03 4.19 7.28
CA SER A 129 -6.61 4.01 7.61
C SER A 129 -5.80 5.31 7.38
N ALA A 130 -5.06 5.76 8.39
CA ALA A 130 -4.14 6.89 8.23
C ALA A 130 -2.99 6.57 7.26
N GLN A 131 -2.62 5.30 7.10
CA GLN A 131 -1.64 4.88 6.09
C GLN A 131 -2.20 5.10 4.68
N VAL A 132 -3.48 4.82 4.46
CA VAL A 132 -4.14 5.06 3.16
C VAL A 132 -4.13 6.54 2.80
N VAL A 133 -4.38 7.42 3.77
CA VAL A 133 -4.27 8.88 3.56
C VAL A 133 -2.87 9.26 3.10
N LEU A 134 -1.83 8.75 3.78
CA LEU A 134 -0.43 9.02 3.45
C LEU A 134 -0.04 8.48 2.07
N ASP A 135 -0.46 7.26 1.74
CA ASP A 135 -0.17 6.62 0.45
C ASP A 135 -0.83 7.40 -0.69
N LEU A 136 -2.08 7.83 -0.53
CA LEU A 136 -2.80 8.65 -1.52
C LEU A 136 -2.21 10.05 -1.68
N MET A 137 -1.79 10.68 -0.58
CA MET A 137 -1.09 11.96 -0.62
C MET A 137 0.28 11.83 -1.30
N GLN A 138 0.99 10.71 -1.14
CA GLN A 138 2.25 10.46 -1.82
C GLN A 138 2.07 10.27 -3.34
N GLN A 139 1.00 9.58 -3.76
CA GLN A 139 0.71 9.30 -5.18
C GLN A 139 0.57 10.57 -6.03
N SER A 140 0.27 11.71 -5.42
CA SER A 140 0.13 13.00 -6.10
C SER A 140 1.44 13.65 -6.53
N GLY A 141 2.61 13.07 -6.22
CA GLY A 141 3.93 13.54 -6.71
C GLY A 141 4.35 14.94 -6.23
N ASN A 142 3.69 15.45 -5.20
CA ASN A 142 3.92 16.76 -4.62
C ASN A 142 5.13 16.76 -3.67
N ALA A 143 5.85 17.88 -3.56
CA ALA A 143 7.09 17.93 -2.77
C ALA A 143 6.85 17.81 -1.26
N LEU A 144 5.66 18.20 -0.78
CA LEU A 144 5.36 18.23 0.65
C LEU A 144 3.95 17.74 0.96
N ASN A 145 3.90 16.73 1.84
CA ASN A 145 2.71 16.20 2.48
C ASN A 145 2.73 16.49 3.98
N LEU A 146 1.79 17.31 4.46
CA LEU A 146 1.63 17.64 5.87
C LEU A 146 0.45 16.87 6.44
N VAL A 147 0.67 16.08 7.49
CA VAL A 147 -0.37 15.29 8.15
C VAL A 147 -0.41 15.63 9.63
N PHE A 148 -1.51 16.22 10.08
CA PHE A 148 -1.77 16.59 11.47
C PHE A 148 -2.86 15.70 12.04
N LEU A 149 -2.53 14.92 13.08
CA LEU A 149 -3.44 13.99 13.73
C LEU A 149 -3.68 14.44 15.18
N ASP A 150 -4.77 15.18 15.39
CA ASP A 150 -5.29 15.59 16.71
C ASP A 150 -6.36 14.61 17.19
N ALA A 151 -6.01 13.32 17.20
CA ALA A 151 -6.91 12.26 17.60
C ALA A 151 -6.72 11.87 19.07
N CYS A 152 -7.83 11.72 19.79
CA CYS A 152 -7.83 11.13 21.12
C CYS A 152 -7.31 9.69 21.05
N ARG A 153 -6.41 9.36 21.99
CA ARG A 153 -5.73 8.06 22.09
C ARG A 153 -6.32 7.14 23.17
N ASP A 154 -7.42 7.56 23.78
CA ASP A 154 -8.24 6.69 24.63
C ASP A 154 -9.14 5.86 23.73
N ASN A 155 -9.01 4.54 23.83
CA ASN A 155 -9.73 3.64 22.94
C ASN A 155 -11.24 3.68 23.25
N PRO A 156 -12.10 4.09 22.30
CA PRO A 156 -13.53 4.22 22.57
C PRO A 156 -14.23 2.85 22.64
N PHE A 157 -13.55 1.75 22.29
CA PHE A 157 -14.12 0.42 22.24
C PHE A 157 -13.77 -0.43 23.48
N GLY A 158 -14.79 -1.03 24.10
CA GLY A 158 -14.63 -1.89 25.28
C GLY A 158 -13.83 -3.17 25.04
N TRP A 159 -13.83 -3.70 23.82
CA TRP A 159 -13.07 -4.90 23.43
C TRP A 159 -11.56 -4.63 23.28
N ALA A 160 -11.16 -3.37 23.17
CA ALA A 160 -9.80 -2.99 22.85
C ALA A 160 -8.97 -2.60 24.09
N ARG A 161 -9.45 -2.94 25.29
CA ARG A 161 -8.85 -2.57 26.59
C ARG A 161 -7.53 -3.26 26.92
N SER A 162 -6.97 -4.07 26.00
CA SER A 162 -5.80 -4.93 26.27
C SER A 162 -4.60 -4.71 25.33
N GLY A 163 -4.60 -3.67 24.48
CA GLY A 163 -3.52 -3.35 23.54
C GLY A 163 -3.23 -1.85 23.49
N SER A 164 -2.00 -1.50 23.12
CA SER A 164 -1.43 -0.15 22.93
C SER A 164 -2.43 1.01 22.89
N ARG A 165 -2.37 1.92 23.87
CA ARG A 165 -3.26 3.09 23.98
C ARG A 165 -3.01 4.08 22.82
N GLY A 166 -3.93 4.12 21.86
CA GLY A 166 -3.98 5.12 20.79
C GLY A 166 -3.17 4.80 19.54
N LEU A 167 -3.07 5.76 18.61
CA LEU A 167 -2.35 5.60 17.33
C LEU A 167 -0.86 5.18 17.54
N SER A 168 -0.23 4.38 16.70
CA SER A 168 1.23 4.21 16.69
C SER A 168 1.91 5.26 15.83
N VAL A 169 3.24 5.28 15.88
CA VAL A 169 4.03 5.87 14.80
C VAL A 169 3.72 5.12 13.52
N VAL A 170 3.46 5.84 12.43
CA VAL A 170 3.34 5.25 11.10
C VAL A 170 4.69 4.66 10.71
N GLY A 171 4.73 3.34 10.49
CA GLY A 171 5.96 2.58 10.26
C GLY A 171 6.59 2.80 8.88
N ASN A 172 5.82 3.19 7.87
CA ASN A 172 6.30 3.50 6.52
C ASN A 172 5.95 4.95 6.17
N GLN A 173 6.90 5.86 6.38
CA GLN A 173 6.71 7.29 6.13
C GLN A 173 7.14 7.63 4.71
N PRO A 174 6.23 8.15 3.86
CA PRO A 174 6.58 8.57 2.52
C PRO A 174 7.68 9.64 2.48
N PRO A 175 8.63 9.60 1.53
CA PRO A 175 9.53 10.73 1.26
C PRO A 175 8.73 12.01 1.02
N GLY A 176 9.23 13.14 1.52
CA GLY A 176 8.53 14.42 1.38
C GLY A 176 7.30 14.57 2.29
N SER A 177 7.22 13.81 3.38
CA SER A 177 6.13 13.95 4.37
C SER A 177 6.62 14.49 5.72
N ILE A 178 5.73 15.23 6.39
CA ILE A 178 5.85 15.61 7.80
C ILE A 178 4.56 15.18 8.49
N ILE A 179 4.68 14.28 9.47
CA ILE A 179 3.56 13.77 10.25
C ILE A 179 3.68 14.29 11.67
N VAL A 180 2.63 14.93 12.15
CA VAL A 180 2.56 15.54 13.47
C VAL A 180 1.42 14.92 14.25
N TYR A 181 1.75 14.31 15.38
CA TYR A 181 0.77 13.80 16.34
C TYR A 181 0.63 14.80 17.49
N ALA A 182 -0.61 15.00 17.95
CA ALA A 182 -0.89 15.86 19.10
C ALA A 182 -0.21 15.39 20.41
N THR A 183 0.20 14.11 20.51
CA THR A 183 0.96 13.57 21.64
C THR A 183 1.81 12.35 21.25
N SER A 184 2.75 11.96 22.10
CA SER A 184 3.67 10.84 21.91
C SER A 184 3.00 9.47 22.00
N ALA A 185 3.69 8.44 21.48
CA ALA A 185 3.23 7.05 21.53
C ALA A 185 2.84 6.61 22.96
N GLY A 186 1.62 6.08 23.14
CA GLY A 186 1.12 5.58 24.42
C GLY A 186 0.59 6.62 25.42
N SER A 187 0.50 7.91 25.04
CA SER A 187 -0.05 8.99 25.88
C SER A 187 -1.34 9.58 25.29
N THR A 188 -2.17 10.23 26.11
CA THR A 188 -3.47 10.82 25.69
C THR A 188 -3.34 12.33 25.47
N ALA A 189 -3.97 12.86 24.41
CA ALA A 189 -4.06 14.29 24.17
C ALA A 189 -5.10 14.91 25.14
N ALA A 190 -4.81 16.10 25.68
CA ALA A 190 -5.72 16.77 26.59
C ALA A 190 -6.80 17.54 25.81
N ASP A 191 -8.06 17.32 26.17
CA ASP A 191 -9.19 18.09 25.64
C ASP A 191 -9.07 19.60 25.94
N GLY A 192 -8.33 20.00 26.99
CA GLY A 192 -8.24 21.40 27.40
C GLY A 192 -9.57 21.96 27.93
N SER A 193 -9.53 23.21 28.41
CA SER A 193 -10.72 23.91 28.93
C SER A 193 -11.34 24.90 27.94
N GLY A 194 -10.61 25.20 26.86
CA GLY A 194 -10.97 26.22 25.86
C GLY A 194 -11.95 25.75 24.79
N ARG A 195 -11.97 26.50 23.68
CA ARG A 195 -12.78 26.19 22.48
C ARG A 195 -12.19 25.03 21.66
N ASN A 196 -10.86 24.97 21.61
CA ASN A 196 -10.09 24.00 20.85
C ASN A 196 -9.35 23.04 21.78
N GLY A 197 -8.97 21.87 21.26
CA GLY A 197 -7.99 20.99 21.90
C GLY A 197 -6.66 21.73 22.10
N VAL A 198 -5.88 21.33 23.12
CA VAL A 198 -4.65 22.07 23.48
C VAL A 198 -3.65 22.11 22.33
N PHE A 199 -3.50 21.01 21.58
CA PHE A 199 -2.61 20.96 20.42
C PHE A 199 -3.06 21.92 19.31
N THR A 200 -4.30 21.81 18.85
CA THR A 200 -4.82 22.68 17.79
C THR A 200 -4.82 24.15 18.22
N GLY A 201 -5.19 24.45 19.47
CA GLY A 201 -5.18 25.81 20.01
C GLY A 201 -3.79 26.46 20.00
N GLU A 202 -2.74 25.72 20.36
CA GLU A 202 -1.36 26.20 20.29
C GLU A 202 -0.86 26.32 18.84
N LEU A 203 -1.19 25.34 17.98
CA LEU A 203 -0.80 25.37 16.56
C LEU A 203 -1.34 26.62 15.85
N LEU A 204 -2.61 26.96 16.09
CA LEU A 204 -3.27 28.12 15.49
C LEU A 204 -2.62 29.46 15.89
N GLN A 205 -1.95 29.56 17.05
CA GLN A 205 -1.25 30.79 17.46
C GLN A 205 0.03 31.06 16.64
N HIS A 206 0.55 30.04 15.97
CA HIS A 206 1.83 30.08 15.27
C HIS A 206 1.71 29.90 13.76
N LEU A 207 0.67 29.19 13.28
CA LEU A 207 0.51 28.81 11.88
C LEU A 207 0.49 30.00 10.91
N GLU A 208 -0.07 31.14 11.33
CA GLU A 208 -0.23 32.37 10.53
C GLU A 208 0.85 33.43 10.82
N ARG A 209 1.96 33.06 11.47
CA ARG A 209 3.03 34.01 11.74
C ARG A 209 3.89 34.20 10.48
N PRO A 210 3.97 35.41 9.90
CA PRO A 210 4.74 35.64 8.68
C PRO A 210 6.23 35.36 8.88
N GLY A 211 6.86 34.74 7.89
CA GLY A 211 8.31 34.52 7.82
C GLY A 211 8.85 33.39 8.70
N LEU A 212 8.00 32.69 9.46
CA LEU A 212 8.45 31.53 10.24
C LEU A 212 8.53 30.27 9.38
N GLU A 213 9.59 29.51 9.61
CA GLU A 213 9.74 28.17 9.07
C GLU A 213 8.76 27.21 9.75
N LEU A 214 8.28 26.21 9.01
CA LEU A 214 7.36 25.21 9.55
C LEU A 214 7.96 24.47 10.76
N SER A 215 9.27 24.20 10.78
CA SER A 215 9.92 23.62 11.96
C SER A 215 9.83 24.53 13.19
N GLU A 216 9.99 25.84 13.01
CA GLU A 216 9.87 26.80 14.12
C GLU A 216 8.44 26.91 14.63
N ILE A 217 7.45 26.82 13.73
CA ILE A 217 6.03 26.75 14.08
C ILE A 217 5.76 25.50 14.93
N LEU A 218 6.27 24.34 14.52
CA LEU A 218 6.09 23.08 15.24
C LEU A 218 6.79 23.07 16.60
N ASP A 219 8.02 23.61 16.68
CA ASP A 219 8.77 23.72 17.94
C ASP A 219 8.13 24.71 18.92
N ALA A 220 7.57 25.82 18.41
CA ALA A 220 6.79 26.75 19.22
C ALA A 220 5.50 26.09 19.74
N THR A 221 4.77 25.38 18.86
CA THR A 221 3.56 24.64 19.22
C THR A 221 3.85 23.59 20.29
N ALA A 222 4.91 22.78 20.13
CA ALA A 222 5.27 21.75 21.11
C ALA A 222 5.60 22.34 22.49
N ARG A 223 6.35 23.45 22.54
CA ARG A 223 6.63 24.18 23.80
C ARG A 223 5.36 24.74 24.44
N GLY A 224 4.45 25.29 23.64
CA GLY A 224 3.14 25.77 24.10
C GLY A 224 2.32 24.65 24.74
N VAL A 225 2.21 23.51 24.05
CA VAL A 225 1.46 22.33 24.55
C VAL A 225 2.08 21.76 25.83
N LEU A 226 3.40 21.64 25.91
CA LEU A 226 4.08 21.19 27.12
C LEU A 226 3.80 22.12 28.30
N THR A 227 3.85 23.44 28.07
CA THR A 227 3.56 24.45 29.09
C THR A 227 2.10 24.39 29.55
N ALA A 228 1.16 24.40 28.60
CA ALA A 228 -0.28 24.42 28.88
C ALA A 228 -0.78 23.14 29.57
N THR A 229 -0.14 21.99 29.32
CA THR A 229 -0.53 20.72 29.92
C THR A 229 0.26 20.33 31.17
N GLY A 230 1.29 21.10 31.54
CA GLY A 230 2.20 20.76 32.63
C GLY A 230 3.02 19.50 32.31
N ASN A 231 3.54 19.40 31.08
CA ASN A 231 4.28 18.27 30.52
C ASN A 231 3.49 16.95 30.39
N ARG A 232 2.16 16.98 30.48
CA ARG A 232 1.31 15.78 30.32
C ARG A 232 1.09 15.37 28.87
N GLN A 233 1.19 16.32 27.94
CA GLN A 233 1.05 16.11 26.51
C GLN A 233 2.33 16.56 25.80
N ASN A 234 2.92 15.67 25.00
CA ASN A 234 4.16 15.94 24.27
C ASN A 234 3.98 15.62 22.79
N PRO A 235 3.75 16.63 21.93
CA PRO A 235 3.58 16.42 20.49
C PRO A 235 4.77 15.69 19.86
N ALA A 236 4.50 14.81 18.89
CA ALA A 236 5.53 14.05 18.20
C ALA A 236 5.56 14.41 16.71
N VAL A 237 6.73 14.82 16.21
CA VAL A 237 6.96 15.19 14.82
C VAL A 237 7.86 14.15 14.17
N TYR A 238 7.44 13.66 13.01
CA TYR A 238 8.23 12.76 12.18
C TYR A 238 8.40 13.38 10.79
N LYS A 239 9.65 13.46 10.32
CA LYS A 239 10.03 14.28 9.17
C LYS A 239 10.86 13.45 8.17
N GLN A 240 10.36 13.36 6.94
CA GLN A 240 11.04 12.78 5.75
C GLN A 240 11.21 13.82 4.63
N PHE A 241 11.02 15.10 4.96
CA PHE A 241 11.25 16.26 4.10
C PHE A 241 12.29 17.15 4.77
N PHE A 242 13.35 17.62 4.10
CA PHE A 242 14.45 18.33 4.77
C PHE A 242 14.71 19.75 4.26
N GLU A 243 13.91 20.25 3.32
CA GLU A 243 14.03 21.63 2.85
C GLU A 243 13.30 22.62 3.78
N SER A 244 13.52 23.92 3.56
CA SER A 244 12.84 25.02 4.25
C SER A 244 11.46 25.26 3.64
N ILE A 245 10.45 25.47 4.50
CA ILE A 245 9.09 25.81 4.10
C ILE A 245 8.57 26.92 5.01
N VAL A 246 8.28 28.06 4.39
CA VAL A 246 7.54 29.15 5.01
C VAL A 246 6.11 29.12 4.51
N LEU A 247 5.14 28.89 5.41
CA LEU A 247 3.73 28.85 5.05
C LEU A 247 3.20 30.22 4.63
N GLN A 248 3.74 31.30 5.21
CA GLN A 248 3.40 32.68 4.90
C GLN A 248 4.66 33.54 4.70
N PRO A 249 5.13 33.75 3.45
CA PRO A 249 6.30 34.57 3.18
C PRO A 249 6.10 36.04 3.58
N VAL A 250 7.15 36.71 4.04
CA VAL A 250 7.12 38.17 4.20
C VAL A 250 7.20 38.80 2.81
N ALA A 251 6.30 39.72 2.48
CA ALA A 251 6.31 40.41 1.19
C ALA A 251 7.67 41.09 0.98
N ALA A 252 8.37 40.73 -0.10
CA ALA A 252 9.61 41.40 -0.47
C ALA A 252 9.28 42.84 -0.87
N THR A 253 9.61 43.81 -0.02
CA THR A 253 9.65 45.22 -0.42
C THR A 253 10.73 45.37 -1.47
N SER A 254 10.33 45.60 -2.72
CA SER A 254 11.22 45.89 -3.83
C SER A 254 11.94 47.22 -3.57
N THR A 255 13.19 47.17 -3.13
CA THR A 255 14.11 48.31 -3.19
C THR A 255 14.68 48.39 -4.62
N PRO A 256 14.68 49.55 -5.30
CA PRO A 256 15.25 49.67 -6.64
C PRO A 256 16.75 49.40 -6.63
N ALA A 257 17.22 48.74 -7.68
CA ALA A 257 18.63 48.45 -7.92
C ALA A 257 19.50 49.72 -7.84
N ALA A 258 20.44 49.74 -6.91
CA ALA A 258 21.53 50.72 -6.87
C ALA A 258 22.86 49.99 -7.07
N ALA A 259 23.70 50.64 -7.89
CA ALA A 259 24.86 50.13 -8.58
C ALA A 259 26.01 49.63 -7.70
N ALA A 260 26.87 48.87 -8.37
CA ALA A 260 28.06 48.19 -7.85
C ALA A 260 29.13 49.10 -7.22
N ALA A 261 29.95 48.42 -6.39
CA ALA A 261 31.33 48.68 -5.94
C ALA A 261 31.52 49.26 -4.52
N PRO A 262 32.68 49.03 -3.85
CA PRO A 262 33.53 47.82 -3.84
C PRO A 262 33.80 47.30 -2.40
N THR A 263 34.40 46.12 -2.35
CA THR A 263 34.85 45.36 -1.17
C THR A 263 35.94 46.06 -0.34
N VAL A 264 35.74 46.16 0.98
CA VAL A 264 36.83 46.31 1.98
C VAL A 264 36.52 45.43 3.20
N SER A 265 37.54 44.67 3.60
CA SER A 265 37.55 43.60 4.62
C SER A 265 37.50 44.09 6.08
N ALA A 266 36.74 43.35 6.91
CA ALA A 266 36.98 42.92 8.32
C ALA A 266 37.23 43.99 9.42
N PRO A 267 36.85 43.76 10.71
CA PRO A 267 36.78 42.46 11.38
C PRO A 267 35.49 42.14 12.15
N SER A 268 35.16 40.86 12.21
CA SER A 268 34.15 40.30 13.13
C SER A 268 34.77 39.97 14.48
N PRO A 269 34.13 40.27 15.62
CA PRO A 269 34.46 39.63 16.88
C PRO A 269 33.82 38.23 16.93
N THR A 270 34.61 37.26 17.34
CA THR A 270 34.27 35.87 17.59
C THR A 270 33.50 35.71 18.90
N PHE A 271 32.39 34.95 18.85
CA PHE A 271 31.97 34.08 19.96
C PHE A 271 31.86 32.66 19.42
N GLY A 272 32.50 31.73 20.14
CA GLY A 272 32.79 30.37 19.68
C GLY A 272 31.58 29.46 19.62
N ASN A 273 31.32 28.94 18.42
CA ASN A 273 30.60 27.69 18.27
C ASN A 273 31.56 26.55 18.63
N VAL A 274 31.20 25.73 19.62
CA VAL A 274 31.80 24.39 19.74
C VAL A 274 31.19 23.54 18.65
N THR A 275 31.74 23.66 17.44
CA THR A 275 31.51 22.69 16.37
C THR A 275 32.32 21.45 16.72
N VAL A 276 31.69 20.41 17.26
CA VAL A 276 32.36 19.11 17.35
C VAL A 276 32.52 18.64 15.92
N ALA A 277 33.75 18.69 15.41
CA ALA A 277 34.03 18.22 14.06
C ALA A 277 33.73 16.72 13.98
N THR A 278 32.95 16.31 12.99
CA THR A 278 32.53 14.93 12.76
C THR A 278 33.05 14.42 11.41
N GLY A 279 33.34 13.13 11.31
CA GLY A 279 33.63 12.43 10.06
C GLY A 279 32.54 11.41 9.71
N SER A 280 32.76 10.63 8.66
CA SER A 280 31.89 9.50 8.28
C SER A 280 32.67 8.19 8.32
N LEU A 281 31.99 7.08 8.61
CA LEU A 281 32.58 5.74 8.67
C LEU A 281 31.75 4.78 7.81
N THR A 282 32.41 4.03 6.95
CA THR A 282 31.80 2.97 6.14
C THR A 282 32.27 1.60 6.62
N ILE A 283 31.34 0.74 7.04
CA ILE A 283 31.62 -0.62 7.53
C ILE A 283 31.17 -1.61 6.46
N SER A 284 32.06 -2.42 5.91
CA SER A 284 31.67 -3.48 4.96
C SER A 284 31.93 -4.86 5.55
N ILE A 285 30.97 -5.77 5.38
CA ILE A 285 31.07 -7.13 5.91
C ILE A 285 30.80 -8.15 4.81
N VAL A 286 31.61 -9.21 4.77
CA VAL A 286 31.47 -10.27 3.76
C VAL A 286 30.54 -11.39 4.24
N THR A 287 30.48 -11.62 5.55
CA THR A 287 29.67 -12.67 6.18
C THR A 287 28.73 -12.03 7.19
N ALA A 288 27.50 -12.54 7.28
CA ALA A 288 26.48 -12.00 8.16
C ALA A 288 26.94 -12.01 9.63
N GLY A 289 26.64 -10.93 10.33
CA GLY A 289 27.07 -10.73 11.70
C GLY A 289 26.40 -9.53 12.33
N THR A 290 26.62 -9.39 13.63
CA THR A 290 26.11 -8.28 14.42
C THR A 290 27.25 -7.30 14.67
N VAL A 291 27.11 -6.07 14.22
CA VAL A 291 28.10 -5.01 14.45
C VAL A 291 27.70 -4.20 15.68
N THR A 292 28.64 -4.02 16.60
CA THR A 292 28.50 -3.16 17.78
C THR A 292 29.36 -1.93 17.60
N LEU A 293 28.72 -0.75 17.62
CA LEU A 293 29.37 0.54 17.48
C LEU A 293 28.79 1.51 18.52
N LEU A 294 29.66 2.09 19.36
CA LEU A 294 29.26 3.06 20.40
C LEU A 294 28.10 2.58 21.31
N GLY A 295 28.04 1.27 21.57
CA GLY A 295 26.99 0.64 22.40
C GLY A 295 25.68 0.31 21.68
N GLN A 296 25.53 0.65 20.40
CA GLN A 296 24.40 0.24 19.57
C GLN A 296 24.72 -1.04 18.80
N VAL A 297 23.73 -1.92 18.68
CA VAL A 297 23.84 -3.25 18.07
C VAL A 297 23.02 -3.26 16.79
N VAL A 298 23.68 -3.49 15.65
CA VAL A 298 23.05 -3.49 14.31
C VAL A 298 23.32 -4.83 13.64
N GLN A 299 22.25 -5.56 13.29
CA GLN A 299 22.34 -6.80 12.51
C GLN A 299 22.53 -6.48 11.03
N LEU A 300 23.56 -7.09 10.44
CA LEU A 300 23.92 -6.84 9.05
C LEU A 300 24.00 -8.18 8.28
N PRO A 301 23.32 -8.29 7.12
CA PRO A 301 23.39 -9.48 6.27
C PRO A 301 24.74 -9.58 5.56
N ALA A 302 25.06 -10.77 5.05
CA ALA A 302 26.31 -11.01 4.34
C ALA A 302 26.44 -10.13 3.09
N GLY A 303 27.62 -9.54 2.87
CA GLY A 303 27.89 -8.67 1.73
C GLY A 303 27.37 -7.23 1.87
N SER A 304 26.90 -6.84 3.05
CA SER A 304 26.35 -5.50 3.28
C SER A 304 27.43 -4.46 3.60
N THR A 305 27.10 -3.20 3.29
CA THR A 305 27.88 -2.03 3.68
C THR A 305 26.98 -1.07 4.46
N LEU A 306 27.44 -0.65 5.63
CA LEU A 306 26.75 0.27 6.53
C LEU A 306 27.49 1.63 6.56
N PRO A 307 26.92 2.71 6.00
CA PRO A 307 27.43 4.05 6.18
C PRO A 307 26.93 4.65 7.50
N VAL A 308 27.85 5.18 8.31
CA VAL A 308 27.59 5.85 9.59
C VAL A 308 28.09 7.29 9.48
N ASN A 309 27.16 8.25 9.54
CA ASN A 309 27.47 9.68 9.42
C ASN A 309 27.51 10.34 10.81
N ASN A 310 28.17 11.49 10.91
CA ASN A 310 28.34 12.29 12.14
C ASN A 310 29.11 11.59 13.27
N VAL A 311 30.16 10.87 12.90
CA VAL A 311 31.00 10.10 13.83
C VAL A 311 32.06 11.00 14.46
N THR A 312 32.21 10.99 15.79
CA THR A 312 33.19 11.81 16.52
C THR A 312 34.62 11.52 16.05
N ILE A 313 35.40 12.56 15.79
CA ILE A 313 36.80 12.41 15.35
C ILE A 313 37.62 11.69 16.43
N GLY A 314 38.38 10.69 16.02
CA GLY A 314 39.21 9.87 16.90
C GLY A 314 39.34 8.43 16.43
N ASP A 315 40.02 7.62 17.24
CA ASP A 315 40.19 6.18 17.01
C ASP A 315 38.97 5.43 17.55
N ILE A 316 38.18 4.84 16.65
CA ILE A 316 36.91 4.20 17.00
C ILE A 316 37.02 2.69 16.85
N PRO A 317 36.80 1.93 17.94
CA PRO A 317 36.73 0.48 17.87
C PRO A 317 35.39 0.05 17.28
N VAL A 318 35.43 -0.74 16.20
CA VAL A 318 34.28 -1.38 15.58
C VAL A 318 34.38 -2.88 15.84
N THR A 319 33.38 -3.47 16.49
CA THR A 319 33.38 -4.91 16.79
C THR A 319 32.27 -5.62 16.02
N ILE A 320 32.60 -6.69 15.32
CA ILE A 320 31.63 -7.60 14.71
C ILE A 320 31.60 -8.93 15.47
N THR A 321 30.39 -9.45 15.70
CA THR A 321 30.15 -10.80 16.20
C THR A 321 29.46 -11.61 15.11
N TYR A 322 30.13 -12.65 14.61
CA TYR A 322 29.59 -13.52 13.56
C TYR A 322 28.62 -14.54 14.14
N LEU A 323 27.80 -15.15 13.26
CA LEU A 323 26.75 -16.10 13.66
C LEU A 323 27.28 -17.38 14.32
N ASP A 324 28.56 -17.69 14.15
CA ASP A 324 29.26 -18.81 14.82
C ASP A 324 29.82 -18.44 16.20
N GLY A 325 29.53 -17.23 16.68
CA GLY A 325 29.95 -16.72 17.99
C GLY A 325 31.35 -16.09 18.00
N ARG A 326 32.06 -16.05 16.87
CA ARG A 326 33.40 -15.45 16.78
C ARG A 326 33.30 -13.92 16.74
N THR A 327 34.21 -13.22 17.41
CA THR A 327 34.25 -11.74 17.44
C THR A 327 35.53 -11.19 16.86
N GLU A 328 35.44 -10.14 16.05
CA GLU A 328 36.57 -9.38 15.53
C GLU A 328 36.38 -7.89 15.85
N THR A 329 37.41 -7.24 16.40
CA THR A 329 37.43 -5.80 16.67
C THR A 329 38.52 -5.13 15.85
N SER A 330 38.17 -4.07 15.13
CA SER A 330 39.12 -3.26 14.37
C SER A 330 38.94 -1.78 14.70
N THR A 331 40.05 -1.08 14.95
CA THR A 331 40.04 0.33 15.31
C THR A 331 40.30 1.18 14.06
N VAL A 332 39.40 2.11 13.78
CA VAL A 332 39.50 2.99 12.60
C VAL A 332 39.60 4.45 13.04
N ARG A 333 40.55 5.18 12.48
CA ARG A 333 40.73 6.61 12.76
C ARG A 333 39.82 7.44 11.86
N VAL A 334 38.89 8.17 12.46
CA VAL A 334 37.95 9.06 11.76
C VAL A 334 38.45 10.50 11.86
N GLU A 335 38.64 11.17 10.72
CA GLU A 335 39.11 12.56 10.61
C GLU A 335 37.99 13.50 10.14
N ALA A 336 38.13 14.81 10.45
CA ALA A 336 37.13 15.82 10.09
C ALA A 336 36.81 15.81 8.59
N GLY A 337 35.53 15.63 8.23
CA GLY A 337 35.07 15.71 6.84
C GLY A 337 35.61 14.62 5.91
N ARG A 338 36.22 13.55 6.44
CA ARG A 338 36.70 12.40 5.65
C ARG A 338 35.91 11.15 5.96
N ASN A 339 35.77 10.29 4.95
CA ASN A 339 35.15 8.98 5.07
C ASN A 339 36.23 7.93 5.38
N ALA A 340 36.21 7.37 6.59
CA ALA A 340 37.02 6.24 6.97
C ALA A 340 36.30 4.93 6.63
N ALA A 341 37.02 3.85 6.33
CA ALA A 341 36.43 2.56 6.00
C ALA A 341 37.05 1.42 6.81
N VAL A 342 36.23 0.47 7.22
CA VAL A 342 36.65 -0.76 7.88
C VAL A 342 35.95 -1.96 7.25
N ASN A 343 36.72 -2.99 6.91
CA ASN A 343 36.25 -4.15 6.18
C ASN A 343 36.49 -5.44 6.99
N PHE A 344 35.45 -6.25 7.13
CA PHE A 344 35.48 -7.54 7.82
C PHE A 344 35.20 -8.67 6.84
N SER A 345 36.18 -9.56 6.62
CA SER A 345 36.18 -10.51 5.50
C SER A 345 36.17 -11.98 5.91
N TYR A 346 35.91 -12.31 7.19
CA TYR A 346 35.88 -13.70 7.66
C TYR A 346 34.84 -14.53 6.90
N ARG A 347 35.19 -15.75 6.47
CA ARG A 347 34.30 -16.75 5.87
C ARG A 347 34.52 -18.10 6.56
N PRO A 348 33.49 -18.73 7.14
CA PRO A 348 33.65 -20.04 7.76
C PRO A 348 33.91 -21.12 6.69
N VAL A 349 34.88 -22.00 6.96
CA VAL A 349 35.19 -23.14 6.09
C VAL A 349 34.18 -24.25 6.40
N THR A 350 33.32 -24.60 5.44
CA THR A 350 32.45 -25.79 5.55
C THR A 350 33.28 -27.07 5.41
N PRO A 351 33.13 -28.07 6.30
CA PRO A 351 33.71 -29.40 6.06
C PRO A 351 33.03 -30.05 4.84
N ASN A 352 33.83 -30.52 3.89
CA ASN A 352 33.36 -31.24 2.71
C ASN A 352 32.51 -32.47 3.10
N VAL A 353 31.24 -32.48 2.72
CA VAL A 353 30.40 -33.68 2.70
C VAL A 353 30.30 -34.14 1.24
N ALA A 354 30.73 -35.38 1.01
CA ALA A 354 30.86 -36.00 -0.30
C ALA A 354 29.50 -36.22 -1.00
N THR A 355 29.52 -36.05 -2.32
CA THR A 355 28.45 -36.32 -3.29
C THR A 355 28.04 -37.81 -3.31
N PRO A 356 26.73 -38.17 -3.30
CA PRO A 356 26.28 -39.48 -3.71
C PRO A 356 26.11 -39.57 -5.24
N ALA A 357 26.44 -40.74 -5.78
CA ALA A 357 26.43 -41.10 -7.19
C ALA A 357 25.02 -41.28 -7.80
N SER A 358 24.94 -41.16 -9.12
CA SER A 358 23.77 -41.28 -9.99
C SER A 358 22.96 -42.59 -9.81
N PRO A 359 21.62 -42.56 -10.00
CA PRO A 359 20.78 -43.76 -9.95
C PRO A 359 20.74 -44.52 -11.31
N PRO A 360 20.47 -45.85 -11.29
CA PRO A 360 20.40 -46.71 -12.48
C PRO A 360 19.03 -46.63 -13.20
N PRO A 361 18.92 -47.12 -14.46
CA PRO A 361 17.69 -46.98 -15.25
C PRO A 361 16.61 -47.99 -14.82
N ALA A 362 15.38 -47.52 -14.64
CA ALA A 362 14.23 -48.36 -14.30
C ALA A 362 13.51 -48.89 -15.55
N GLN A 363 13.12 -50.16 -15.44
CA GLN A 363 12.45 -50.99 -16.44
C GLN A 363 10.95 -50.68 -16.56
N ASN A 364 10.41 -50.98 -17.74
CA ASN A 364 9.00 -50.90 -18.14
C ASN A 364 8.13 -51.90 -17.34
N PRO A 365 6.85 -51.60 -17.06
CA PRO A 365 5.83 -52.58 -17.48
C PRO A 365 4.48 -51.99 -17.97
N ALA A 366 4.03 -52.58 -19.08
CA ALA A 366 2.68 -53.04 -19.44
C ALA A 366 1.44 -52.11 -19.35
N ALA A 367 0.75 -51.99 -20.49
CA ALA A 367 -0.60 -51.48 -20.73
C ALA A 367 -1.70 -52.32 -20.04
N VAL A 368 -2.91 -51.83 -19.73
CA VAL A 368 -4.15 -51.65 -20.57
C VAL A 368 -5.33 -51.29 -19.58
N PRO A 369 -6.52 -50.73 -19.92
CA PRO A 369 -6.97 -49.77 -20.96
C PRO A 369 -7.66 -48.49 -20.40
N ALA A 370 -7.91 -47.53 -21.30
CA ALA A 370 -8.60 -46.26 -21.07
C ALA A 370 -10.15 -46.37 -21.09
N ALA A 371 -10.81 -45.51 -20.30
CA ALA A 371 -12.18 -45.05 -20.55
C ALA A 371 -12.44 -43.65 -19.94
N GLY A 372 -12.69 -42.66 -20.82
CA GLY A 372 -13.63 -41.56 -20.60
C GLY A 372 -13.17 -40.30 -19.85
N GLY A 373 -12.71 -39.27 -20.59
CA GLY A 373 -12.68 -37.87 -20.13
C GLY A 373 -11.30 -37.22 -19.96
N ALA A 374 -10.36 -37.45 -20.88
CA ALA A 374 -9.08 -36.73 -20.89
C ALA A 374 -9.30 -35.24 -21.26
N ASN A 375 -8.83 -34.32 -20.42
CA ASN A 375 -8.75 -32.89 -20.74
C ASN A 375 -7.88 -32.69 -21.99
N PRO A 376 -8.21 -31.73 -22.88
CA PRO A 376 -7.36 -31.42 -24.02
C PRO A 376 -6.00 -30.86 -23.56
N PRO A 377 -4.88 -31.26 -24.20
CA PRO A 377 -3.54 -30.80 -23.81
C PRO A 377 -3.37 -29.31 -24.09
N LEU A 378 -3.07 -28.55 -23.04
CA LEU A 378 -3.07 -27.09 -23.07
C LEU A 378 -1.66 -26.53 -23.35
N ALA A 379 -1.17 -26.76 -24.56
CA ALA A 379 0.02 -26.08 -25.06
C ALA A 379 -0.42 -24.91 -25.96
N ALA A 380 -0.32 -23.69 -25.42
CA ALA A 380 -0.29 -22.40 -26.13
C ALA A 380 -1.59 -21.71 -26.61
N ALA A 381 -2.80 -22.14 -26.24
CA ALA A 381 -4.04 -21.47 -26.72
C ALA A 381 -4.73 -20.61 -25.64
N VAL A 382 -4.44 -19.30 -25.65
CA VAL A 382 -5.33 -18.30 -25.03
C VAL A 382 -6.71 -18.40 -25.70
N GLY A 383 -7.79 -18.34 -24.92
CA GLY A 383 -9.17 -18.38 -25.43
C GLY A 383 -9.87 -19.75 -25.38
N LEU A 384 -9.18 -20.82 -24.94
CA LEU A 384 -9.87 -22.08 -24.61
C LEU A 384 -10.75 -21.89 -23.37
N ALA A 385 -11.98 -22.39 -23.44
CA ALA A 385 -12.95 -22.30 -22.36
C ALA A 385 -13.83 -23.55 -22.29
N TRP A 386 -14.28 -23.89 -21.09
CA TRP A 386 -15.32 -24.90 -20.86
C TRP A 386 -16.16 -24.51 -19.65
N THR A 387 -17.30 -25.16 -19.46
CA THR A 387 -18.16 -24.94 -18.28
C THR A 387 -18.39 -26.28 -17.60
N ASN A 388 -18.20 -26.33 -16.29
CA ASN A 388 -18.41 -27.57 -15.54
C ASN A 388 -19.91 -27.81 -15.27
N PRO A 389 -20.30 -29.01 -14.80
CA PRO A 389 -21.69 -29.31 -14.43
C PRO A 389 -22.31 -28.36 -13.40
N ALA A 390 -21.50 -27.71 -12.55
CA ALA A 390 -21.95 -26.70 -11.61
C ALA A 390 -22.16 -25.30 -12.23
N GLY A 391 -22.02 -25.16 -13.55
CA GLY A 391 -22.23 -23.88 -14.26
C GLY A 391 -21.09 -22.88 -14.10
N ILE A 392 -19.91 -23.31 -13.63
CA ILE A 392 -18.70 -22.49 -13.51
C ILE A 392 -17.94 -22.55 -14.83
N ARG A 393 -17.80 -21.40 -15.49
CA ARG A 393 -17.01 -21.27 -16.72
C ARG A 393 -15.54 -21.16 -16.36
N PHE A 394 -14.69 -21.96 -17.00
CA PHE A 394 -13.24 -21.97 -16.85
C PHE A 394 -12.55 -21.46 -18.12
N LEU A 395 -11.47 -20.73 -17.92
CA LEU A 395 -10.60 -20.19 -18.95
C LEU A 395 -9.19 -20.75 -18.79
N ALA A 396 -8.56 -21.03 -19.93
CA ALA A 396 -7.20 -21.49 -20.01
C ALA A 396 -6.20 -20.38 -19.68
N VAL A 397 -5.33 -20.62 -18.71
CA VAL A 397 -4.17 -19.78 -18.42
C VAL A 397 -2.92 -20.52 -18.89
N PRO A 398 -2.22 -20.06 -19.95
CA PRO A 398 -1.02 -20.71 -20.44
C PRO A 398 0.08 -20.64 -19.39
N GLY A 399 0.93 -21.67 -19.29
CA GLY A 399 2.11 -21.60 -18.43
C GLY A 399 3.14 -20.59 -18.96
N GLY A 400 4.01 -20.10 -18.07
CA GLY A 400 5.03 -19.15 -18.45
C GLY A 400 5.84 -18.61 -17.28
N ASN A 401 6.78 -17.73 -17.62
CA ASN A 401 7.61 -17.01 -16.67
C ASN A 401 7.09 -15.59 -16.52
N PHE A 402 7.07 -15.07 -15.30
CA PHE A 402 6.80 -13.65 -15.04
C PHE A 402 7.56 -13.15 -13.83
N THR A 403 7.63 -11.83 -13.70
CA THR A 403 8.12 -11.18 -12.49
C THR A 403 6.93 -10.87 -11.59
N MET A 404 6.88 -11.54 -10.45
CA MET A 404 5.87 -11.35 -9.43
C MET A 404 6.28 -10.22 -8.49
N GLY A 405 5.31 -9.43 -8.04
CA GLY A 405 5.53 -8.28 -7.17
C GLY A 405 5.93 -7.00 -7.90
N ASP A 406 6.08 -5.92 -7.15
CA ASP A 406 6.32 -4.58 -7.70
C ASP A 406 7.82 -4.28 -7.84
N ALA A 407 8.23 -3.88 -9.05
CA ALA A 407 9.59 -3.42 -9.33
C ALA A 407 9.81 -2.00 -8.76
N PRO A 408 11.04 -1.65 -8.32
CA PRO A 408 11.34 -0.27 -7.94
C PRO A 408 11.17 0.67 -9.14
N ALA A 409 10.63 1.87 -8.90
CA ALA A 409 10.43 2.89 -9.92
C ALA A 409 11.75 3.18 -10.66
N ALA A 410 11.72 3.19 -12.00
CA ALA A 410 12.86 3.51 -12.83
C ALA A 410 13.33 4.94 -12.57
N GLY A 411 14.32 5.11 -11.69
CA GLY A 411 14.84 6.41 -11.28
C GLY A 411 16.08 6.39 -10.39
N SER A 412 16.65 5.24 -10.09
CA SER A 412 17.93 5.11 -9.37
C SER A 412 18.96 4.47 -10.30
N PRO A 413 20.08 5.13 -10.62
CA PRO A 413 21.07 4.59 -11.54
C PRO A 413 21.71 3.35 -10.93
N SER A 414 21.54 2.19 -11.56
CA SER A 414 22.41 1.04 -11.32
C SER A 414 23.73 1.22 -12.08
N PRO A 415 24.86 0.73 -11.53
CA PRO A 415 26.19 0.98 -12.08
C PRO A 415 26.39 0.22 -13.40
N LEU A 416 26.96 0.98 -14.34
CA LEU A 416 27.54 0.60 -15.62
C LEU A 416 27.92 -0.89 -15.78
N ALA A 417 27.32 -1.53 -16.78
CA ALA A 417 27.97 -2.57 -17.56
C ALA A 417 28.08 -2.10 -19.01
N GLY A 418 29.31 -1.86 -19.45
CA GLY A 418 29.62 -1.34 -20.77
C GLY A 418 29.43 -2.38 -21.88
N GLY A 419 29.03 -1.87 -23.06
CA GLY A 419 28.93 -2.63 -24.31
C GLY A 419 28.54 -1.68 -25.44
N THR A 420 29.37 -1.61 -26.48
CA THR A 420 29.53 -0.50 -27.43
C THR A 420 28.63 -0.54 -28.69
N SER A 421 28.11 0.65 -29.09
CA SER A 421 27.99 1.21 -30.48
C SER A 421 26.98 0.62 -31.52
N PRO A 422 26.61 1.36 -32.62
CA PRO A 422 25.99 2.70 -32.71
C PRO A 422 24.89 2.87 -33.83
N LEU A 423 24.07 3.96 -33.75
CA LEU A 423 23.49 4.85 -34.82
C LEU A 423 22.78 4.25 -36.08
N ALA A 424 21.70 4.76 -36.70
CA ALA A 424 20.93 6.02 -36.63
C ALA A 424 19.65 5.92 -37.52
N GLY A 425 18.68 6.82 -37.29
CA GLY A 425 17.96 7.55 -38.35
C GLY A 425 16.54 7.11 -38.73
N GLY A 426 15.55 8.00 -38.58
CA GLY A 426 14.28 7.91 -39.30
C GLY A 426 13.11 8.66 -38.65
N THR A 427 12.80 9.83 -39.19
CA THR A 427 11.83 10.85 -38.76
C THR A 427 10.35 10.51 -39.04
N SER A 428 9.47 11.03 -38.19
CA SER A 428 7.99 11.09 -38.35
C SER A 428 7.55 12.08 -39.47
N PRO A 429 6.27 12.10 -39.93
CA PRO A 429 5.30 13.04 -39.31
C PRO A 429 3.80 12.66 -39.31
N LEU A 430 3.15 13.08 -38.20
CA LEU A 430 1.81 13.68 -37.94
C LEU A 430 0.68 13.78 -39.01
N ALA A 431 -0.55 13.41 -38.60
CA ALA A 431 -1.82 14.20 -38.59
C ALA A 431 -3.02 13.25 -38.29
N GLY A 432 -4.09 13.52 -37.52
CA GLY A 432 -4.58 14.66 -36.75
C GLY A 432 -6.11 14.52 -36.56
N GLY A 433 -6.65 14.76 -35.35
CA GLY A 433 -8.05 15.19 -35.17
C GLY A 433 -8.90 14.48 -34.09
N GLY A 434 -9.12 15.17 -32.95
CA GLY A 434 -10.40 15.13 -32.23
C GLY A 434 -10.44 14.52 -30.82
N ALA A 435 -10.06 15.31 -29.80
CA ALA A 435 -10.47 15.08 -28.41
C ALA A 435 -11.90 15.61 -28.17
N PRO A 436 -12.59 15.16 -27.11
CA PRO A 436 -12.68 16.07 -25.97
C PRO A 436 -12.39 15.43 -24.60
N ALA A 437 -11.66 16.22 -23.79
CA ALA A 437 -11.79 16.44 -22.36
C ALA A 437 -11.86 15.26 -21.37
N GLY A 438 -10.78 15.11 -20.59
CA GLY A 438 -10.89 14.93 -19.13
C GLY A 438 -10.54 13.57 -18.53
N GLY A 439 -10.06 12.59 -19.29
CA GLY A 439 -9.61 11.31 -18.75
C GLY A 439 -8.23 11.42 -18.10
N MET A 440 -8.15 11.32 -16.77
CA MET A 440 -6.90 11.12 -16.06
C MET A 440 -6.28 9.80 -16.50
N THR A 441 -5.24 9.85 -17.32
CA THR A 441 -4.39 8.68 -17.58
C THR A 441 -3.65 8.33 -16.28
N LEU A 442 -4.11 7.33 -15.54
CA LEU A 442 -3.38 6.79 -14.39
C LEU A 442 -2.20 5.95 -14.89
N GLY A 443 -1.04 6.61 -15.01
CA GLY A 443 0.25 5.92 -15.11
C GLY A 443 0.48 5.04 -13.88
N SER A 444 1.04 3.85 -14.11
CA SER A 444 1.44 2.83 -13.12
C SER A 444 1.63 3.35 -11.69
N VAL A 445 0.63 3.13 -10.84
CA VAL A 445 0.66 3.55 -9.44
C VAL A 445 1.45 2.50 -8.67
N ALA A 446 2.71 2.76 -8.34
CA ALA A 446 3.39 2.02 -7.28
C ALA A 446 2.95 2.67 -5.95
N ASP A 447 2.09 2.02 -5.17
CA ASP A 447 2.05 2.35 -3.75
C ASP A 447 3.30 1.74 -3.10
N ASN A 448 3.93 2.43 -2.16
CA ASN A 448 5.21 2.00 -1.59
C ASN A 448 5.05 0.88 -0.54
N ARG A 449 4.14 -0.06 -0.81
CA ARG A 449 3.96 -1.26 0.00
C ARG A 449 5.18 -2.15 -0.13
N ASN A 450 5.89 -2.31 0.98
CA ASN A 450 7.14 -3.07 1.03
C ASN A 450 6.90 -4.60 1.01
N ASP A 451 5.67 -5.06 1.21
CA ASP A 451 5.32 -6.48 1.25
C ASP A 451 5.03 -7.08 -0.13
N GLU A 452 4.88 -6.24 -1.16
CA GLU A 452 4.87 -6.61 -2.59
C GLU A 452 6.28 -6.72 -3.17
N ARG A 453 7.30 -6.52 -2.34
CA ARG A 453 8.72 -6.51 -2.69
C ARG A 453 9.48 -7.63 -1.97
N PRO A 454 10.60 -8.08 -2.54
CA PRO A 454 11.13 -7.73 -3.84
C PRO A 454 10.34 -8.34 -5.00
N ALA A 455 10.36 -7.67 -6.15
CA ALA A 455 10.00 -8.29 -7.41
C ALA A 455 10.91 -9.50 -7.66
N HIS A 456 10.33 -10.66 -7.98
CA HIS A 456 11.09 -11.91 -8.10
C HIS A 456 10.54 -12.78 -9.24
N PRO A 457 11.39 -13.59 -9.90
CA PRO A 457 10.97 -14.40 -11.03
C PRO A 457 10.19 -15.65 -10.57
N VAL A 458 9.08 -15.92 -11.25
CA VAL A 458 8.25 -17.12 -11.02
C VAL A 458 7.95 -17.82 -12.34
N THR A 459 8.03 -19.15 -12.33
CA THR A 459 7.61 -20.03 -13.42
C THR A 459 6.34 -20.78 -13.02
N LEU A 460 5.34 -20.81 -13.91
CA LEU A 460 4.06 -21.47 -13.69
C LEU A 460 3.75 -22.49 -14.79
N ALA A 461 3.21 -23.64 -14.39
CA ALA A 461 2.61 -24.59 -15.32
C ALA A 461 1.25 -24.07 -15.82
N PRO A 462 0.73 -24.54 -16.98
CA PRO A 462 -0.62 -24.18 -17.41
C PRO A 462 -1.70 -24.70 -16.46
N PHE A 463 -2.76 -23.91 -16.30
CA PHE A 463 -3.91 -24.23 -15.46
C PHE A 463 -5.20 -23.64 -16.04
N TRP A 464 -6.33 -24.07 -15.49
CA TRP A 464 -7.65 -23.50 -15.73
C TRP A 464 -8.05 -22.62 -14.55
N MET A 465 -8.65 -21.47 -14.81
CA MET A 465 -9.19 -20.57 -13.78
C MET A 465 -10.65 -20.24 -14.06
N SER A 466 -11.49 -20.16 -13.03
CA SER A 466 -12.87 -19.71 -13.21
C SER A 466 -12.90 -18.29 -13.76
N ALA A 467 -13.77 -18.06 -14.75
CA ALA A 467 -13.87 -16.80 -15.49
C ALA A 467 -14.22 -15.62 -14.56
N THR A 468 -15.03 -15.91 -13.54
CA THR A 468 -15.51 -15.00 -12.51
C THR A 468 -15.10 -15.51 -11.13
N GLU A 469 -15.34 -14.70 -10.11
CA GLU A 469 -15.49 -15.16 -8.72
C GLU A 469 -16.57 -16.25 -8.63
N VAL A 470 -16.51 -17.11 -7.61
CA VAL A 470 -17.58 -18.07 -7.31
C VAL A 470 -18.81 -17.29 -6.87
N THR A 471 -19.93 -17.49 -7.57
CA THR A 471 -21.19 -16.80 -7.26
C THR A 471 -21.91 -17.42 -6.07
N GLN A 472 -22.84 -16.67 -5.47
CA GLN A 472 -23.71 -17.15 -4.40
C GLN A 472 -24.47 -18.42 -4.80
N ALA A 473 -25.06 -18.46 -6.00
CA ALA A 473 -25.80 -19.64 -6.48
C ALA A 473 -24.89 -20.86 -6.67
N GLN A 474 -23.69 -20.67 -7.22
CA GLN A 474 -22.71 -21.76 -7.40
C GLN A 474 -22.24 -22.28 -6.03
N TYR A 475 -21.98 -21.39 -5.08
CA TYR A 475 -21.62 -21.76 -3.71
C TYR A 475 -22.72 -22.59 -3.04
N GLU A 476 -23.96 -22.08 -3.06
CA GLU A 476 -25.11 -22.74 -2.46
C GLU A 476 -25.38 -24.12 -3.07
N ALA A 477 -25.28 -24.24 -4.40
CA ALA A 477 -25.45 -25.53 -5.08
C ALA A 477 -24.42 -26.59 -4.65
N VAL A 478 -23.22 -26.18 -4.22
CA VAL A 478 -22.16 -27.11 -3.75
C VAL A 478 -22.26 -27.35 -2.25
N MET A 479 -22.46 -26.29 -1.48
CA MET A 479 -22.32 -26.28 -0.02
C MET A 479 -23.63 -26.57 0.71
N GLY A 480 -24.77 -26.28 0.08
CA GLY A 480 -26.11 -26.44 0.64
C GLY A 480 -26.60 -25.26 1.47
N ASN A 481 -25.85 -24.16 1.53
CA ASN A 481 -26.20 -22.92 2.20
C ASN A 481 -25.55 -21.71 1.50
N ASN A 482 -26.07 -20.52 1.76
CA ASN A 482 -25.50 -19.25 1.31
C ASN A 482 -25.18 -18.36 2.53
N PRO A 483 -23.90 -18.04 2.81
CA PRO A 483 -23.51 -17.19 3.95
C PRO A 483 -23.41 -15.70 3.61
N ALA A 484 -23.59 -15.31 2.35
CA ALA A 484 -23.38 -13.96 1.84
C ALA A 484 -24.19 -12.90 2.62
N TYR A 485 -23.66 -11.70 2.79
CA TYR A 485 -24.42 -10.56 3.28
C TYR A 485 -25.35 -9.97 2.21
N PHE A 486 -24.88 -9.86 0.97
CA PHE A 486 -25.59 -9.19 -0.11
C PHE A 486 -26.57 -10.13 -0.83
N MET A 487 -27.59 -10.60 -0.12
CA MET A 487 -28.57 -11.58 -0.63
C MET A 487 -29.83 -10.95 -1.26
N GLU A 488 -29.95 -9.63 -1.28
CA GLU A 488 -31.15 -8.95 -1.74
C GLU A 488 -31.14 -8.62 -3.24
N GLY A 489 -32.31 -8.74 -3.87
CA GLY A 489 -32.52 -8.38 -5.28
C GLY A 489 -32.33 -9.54 -6.27
N ALA A 490 -32.81 -9.34 -7.50
CA ALA A 490 -32.81 -10.38 -8.54
C ALA A 490 -31.40 -10.84 -8.96
N ASP A 491 -30.40 -9.98 -8.80
CA ASP A 491 -29.01 -10.26 -9.14
C ASP A 491 -28.22 -10.98 -8.04
N ALA A 492 -28.75 -11.06 -6.80
CA ALA A 492 -28.03 -11.64 -5.66
C ALA A 492 -27.46 -13.05 -5.94
N PRO A 493 -28.19 -13.99 -6.57
CA PRO A 493 -27.63 -15.31 -6.89
C PRO A 493 -26.40 -15.26 -7.81
N ALA A 494 -26.25 -14.20 -8.61
CA ALA A 494 -25.15 -13.98 -9.54
C ALA A 494 -24.06 -13.02 -9.01
N ARG A 495 -24.19 -12.53 -7.77
CA ARG A 495 -23.11 -11.81 -7.07
C ARG A 495 -22.05 -12.81 -6.57
N PRO A 496 -20.81 -12.37 -6.32
CA PRO A 496 -19.82 -13.23 -5.67
C PRO A 496 -20.32 -13.66 -4.30
N VAL A 497 -19.99 -14.90 -3.92
CA VAL A 497 -20.17 -15.31 -2.53
C VAL A 497 -19.13 -14.60 -1.67
N GLU A 498 -19.59 -13.93 -0.63
CA GLU A 498 -18.76 -13.35 0.42
C GLU A 498 -19.19 -13.89 1.80
N ARG A 499 -18.54 -13.43 2.87
CA ARG A 499 -18.63 -14.03 4.22
C ARG A 499 -18.28 -15.52 4.25
N VAL A 500 -17.34 -15.89 3.39
CA VAL A 500 -16.72 -17.22 3.35
C VAL A 500 -15.28 -17.13 3.86
N SER A 501 -14.93 -18.06 4.74
CA SER A 501 -13.58 -18.19 5.25
C SER A 501 -12.70 -18.93 4.26
N TRP A 502 -11.39 -18.86 4.47
CA TRP A 502 -10.44 -19.65 3.68
C TRP A 502 -10.73 -21.16 3.82
N TYR A 503 -11.12 -21.63 5.01
CA TYR A 503 -11.54 -23.00 5.25
C TYR A 503 -12.81 -23.39 4.47
N ASP A 504 -13.80 -22.48 4.41
CA ASP A 504 -15.03 -22.71 3.63
C ASP A 504 -14.70 -22.91 2.14
N ALA A 505 -13.75 -22.13 1.60
CA ALA A 505 -13.32 -22.24 0.21
C ALA A 505 -12.62 -23.58 -0.08
N LEU A 506 -11.80 -24.11 0.84
CA LEU A 506 -11.21 -25.44 0.69
C LEU A 506 -12.26 -26.54 0.63
N VAL A 507 -13.25 -26.46 1.52
CA VAL A 507 -14.37 -27.42 1.58
C VAL A 507 -15.18 -27.35 0.30
N PHE A 508 -15.49 -26.14 -0.19
CA PHE A 508 -16.15 -25.95 -1.48
C PHE A 508 -15.37 -26.62 -2.62
N CYS A 509 -14.06 -26.37 -2.73
CA CYS A 509 -13.21 -26.95 -3.77
C CYS A 509 -13.23 -28.49 -3.76
N ASN A 510 -13.07 -29.09 -2.57
CA ASN A 510 -13.11 -30.54 -2.44
C ASN A 510 -14.51 -31.11 -2.72
N LYS A 511 -15.58 -30.51 -2.18
CA LYS A 511 -16.97 -30.94 -2.44
C LYS A 511 -17.31 -30.88 -3.92
N LEU A 512 -16.95 -29.79 -4.60
CA LEU A 512 -17.14 -29.67 -6.04
C LEU A 512 -16.36 -30.76 -6.80
N SER A 513 -15.10 -31.01 -6.41
CA SER A 513 -14.29 -32.08 -7.00
C SER A 513 -14.99 -33.45 -6.87
N MET A 514 -15.46 -33.80 -5.67
CA MET A 514 -16.15 -35.07 -5.44
C MET A 514 -17.48 -35.18 -6.18
N LYS A 515 -18.27 -34.09 -6.26
CA LYS A 515 -19.52 -34.06 -7.04
C LYS A 515 -19.28 -34.35 -8.52
N GLU A 516 -18.11 -34.01 -9.03
CA GLU A 516 -17.72 -34.24 -10.42
C GLU A 516 -16.83 -35.47 -10.64
N GLY A 517 -16.67 -36.32 -9.61
CA GLY A 517 -15.84 -37.54 -9.69
C GLY A 517 -14.34 -37.28 -9.83
N LEU A 518 -13.87 -36.09 -9.45
CA LEU A 518 -12.47 -35.70 -9.46
C LEU A 518 -11.80 -36.02 -8.12
N THR A 519 -10.48 -36.26 -8.17
CA THR A 519 -9.68 -36.48 -6.95
C THR A 519 -9.55 -35.15 -6.19
N PRO A 520 -9.96 -35.07 -4.91
CA PRO A 520 -9.79 -33.87 -4.10
C PRO A 520 -8.33 -33.44 -3.97
N VAL A 521 -8.08 -32.13 -4.01
CA VAL A 521 -6.73 -31.56 -3.88
C VAL A 521 -6.30 -31.51 -2.42
N TYR A 522 -7.22 -31.23 -1.50
CA TYR A 522 -6.88 -30.97 -0.11
C TYR A 522 -7.16 -32.17 0.79
N SER A 523 -6.20 -32.52 1.64
CA SER A 523 -6.45 -33.34 2.83
C SER A 523 -6.68 -32.42 4.02
N ILE A 524 -7.94 -32.16 4.32
CA ILE A 524 -8.39 -31.21 5.36
C ILE A 524 -8.49 -31.98 6.68
N ALA A 525 -7.89 -31.45 7.75
CA ALA A 525 -7.81 -32.14 9.04
C ALA A 525 -7.28 -33.58 8.91
N GLY A 526 -6.35 -33.81 7.97
CA GLY A 526 -5.75 -35.11 7.70
C GLY A 526 -6.59 -36.08 6.85
N SER A 527 -7.73 -35.66 6.29
CA SER A 527 -8.55 -36.53 5.42
C SER A 527 -9.09 -35.83 4.18
N THR A 528 -9.34 -36.60 3.11
CA THR A 528 -10.14 -36.17 1.96
C THR A 528 -11.63 -36.50 2.13
N ASP A 529 -12.00 -37.25 3.17
CA ASP A 529 -13.37 -37.68 3.45
C ASP A 529 -14.15 -36.61 4.23
N PRO A 530 -15.25 -36.05 3.69
CA PRO A 530 -16.06 -35.04 4.35
C PRO A 530 -16.57 -35.42 5.74
N ALA A 531 -16.81 -36.72 5.97
CA ALA A 531 -17.28 -37.20 7.27
C ALA A 531 -16.23 -37.07 8.38
N ARG A 532 -14.95 -36.89 8.01
CA ARG A 532 -13.82 -36.79 8.94
C ARG A 532 -13.31 -35.37 9.18
N TRP A 533 -13.82 -34.37 8.46
CA TRP A 533 -13.35 -32.99 8.60
C TRP A 533 -13.83 -32.31 9.90
N GLY A 534 -14.97 -32.75 10.43
CA GLY A 534 -15.66 -32.05 11.51
C GLY A 534 -16.33 -30.77 11.03
N ALA A 535 -16.70 -29.89 11.98
CA ALA A 535 -17.29 -28.59 11.65
C ALA A 535 -16.23 -27.66 11.06
N ILE A 536 -16.62 -26.84 10.09
CA ILE A 536 -15.74 -25.81 9.53
C ILE A 536 -15.44 -24.79 10.63
N PRO A 537 -14.16 -24.51 10.94
CA PRO A 537 -13.87 -23.65 12.06
C PRO A 537 -14.31 -22.20 11.85
N THR A 538 -14.63 -21.54 12.97
CA THR A 538 -14.85 -20.10 13.07
C THR A 538 -13.72 -19.38 13.78
N ALA A 539 -12.84 -20.14 14.45
CA ALA A 539 -11.64 -19.63 15.10
C ALA A 539 -10.47 -19.52 14.11
N ASN A 540 -9.49 -18.71 14.48
CA ASN A 540 -8.39 -18.28 13.61
C ASN A 540 -7.08 -19.06 13.82
N ASN A 541 -7.09 -20.11 14.63
CA ASN A 541 -5.90 -20.81 15.13
C ASN A 541 -6.09 -22.34 15.17
N GLU A 542 -6.72 -22.89 14.13
CA GLU A 542 -7.18 -24.28 14.11
C GLU A 542 -6.14 -25.18 13.47
N ALA A 543 -5.22 -25.67 14.30
CA ALA A 543 -3.98 -26.33 13.87
C ALA A 543 -4.19 -27.48 12.87
N SER A 544 -5.26 -28.27 13.01
CA SER A 544 -5.56 -29.39 12.10
C SER A 544 -6.02 -28.92 10.72
N TRP A 545 -6.74 -27.80 10.64
CA TRP A 545 -7.20 -27.19 9.39
C TRP A 545 -6.08 -26.36 8.74
N ASP A 546 -5.22 -25.76 9.56
CA ASP A 546 -4.04 -25.02 9.12
C ASP A 546 -2.94 -25.91 8.54
N ALA A 547 -2.88 -27.17 8.97
CA ALA A 547 -1.97 -28.20 8.48
C ALA A 547 -2.51 -28.96 7.24
N VAL A 548 -3.43 -28.36 6.48
CA VAL A 548 -3.95 -28.96 5.24
C VAL A 548 -2.81 -29.38 4.30
N VAL A 549 -2.91 -30.60 3.77
CA VAL A 549 -1.94 -31.14 2.81
C VAL A 549 -2.48 -31.02 1.40
N VAL A 550 -1.64 -30.55 0.47
CA VAL A 550 -1.99 -30.37 -0.95
C VAL A 550 -1.47 -31.55 -1.77
N ASN A 551 -2.38 -32.27 -2.44
CA ASN A 551 -2.04 -33.24 -3.46
C ASN A 551 -1.94 -32.56 -4.83
N ARG A 552 -0.73 -32.18 -5.25
CA ARG A 552 -0.49 -31.52 -6.54
C ARG A 552 -0.75 -32.41 -7.77
N ALA A 553 -0.78 -33.73 -7.59
CA ALA A 553 -1.10 -34.67 -8.66
C ALA A 553 -2.61 -34.87 -8.84
N ALA A 554 -3.43 -34.38 -7.91
CA ALA A 554 -4.87 -34.43 -8.02
C ALA A 554 -5.38 -33.56 -9.18
N ASN A 555 -6.47 -34.00 -9.80
CA ASN A 555 -7.12 -33.31 -10.91
C ASN A 555 -8.37 -32.53 -10.46
N GLY A 556 -8.57 -32.33 -9.16
CA GLY A 556 -9.69 -31.57 -8.60
C GLY A 556 -9.48 -30.05 -8.60
N TYR A 557 -10.47 -29.36 -8.06
CA TYR A 557 -10.49 -27.92 -7.88
C TYR A 557 -9.73 -27.49 -6.62
N ARG A 558 -9.22 -26.27 -6.66
CA ARG A 558 -8.47 -25.64 -5.57
C ARG A 558 -8.52 -24.12 -5.68
N LEU A 559 -8.14 -23.43 -4.59
CA LEU A 559 -7.79 -22.02 -4.67
C LEU A 559 -6.56 -21.82 -5.57
N PRO A 560 -6.46 -20.68 -6.27
CA PRO A 560 -5.23 -20.29 -6.94
C PRO A 560 -4.10 -20.13 -5.91
N THR A 561 -2.88 -20.41 -6.32
CA THR A 561 -1.74 -19.86 -5.58
C THR A 561 -1.68 -18.35 -5.81
N GLU A 562 -1.02 -17.63 -4.91
CA GLU A 562 -0.84 -16.19 -5.02
C GLU A 562 -0.16 -15.81 -6.35
N ALA A 563 0.83 -16.60 -6.76
CA ALA A 563 1.52 -16.41 -8.02
C ALA A 563 0.62 -16.69 -9.24
N GLU A 564 -0.19 -17.76 -9.20
CA GLU A 564 -1.15 -18.07 -10.27
C GLU A 564 -2.19 -16.95 -10.42
N TRP A 565 -2.66 -16.42 -9.29
CA TRP A 565 -3.60 -15.31 -9.27
C TRP A 565 -3.01 -14.06 -9.94
N GLU A 566 -1.82 -13.62 -9.50
CA GLU A 566 -1.20 -12.40 -10.03
C GLU A 566 -0.85 -12.53 -11.52
N TYR A 567 -0.33 -13.69 -11.90
CA TYR A 567 -0.01 -13.98 -13.30
C TYR A 567 -1.25 -13.91 -14.19
N ALA A 568 -2.35 -14.50 -13.75
CA ALA A 568 -3.62 -14.47 -14.46
C ALA A 568 -4.22 -13.06 -14.50
N ALA A 569 -4.18 -12.31 -13.39
CA ALA A 569 -4.68 -10.93 -13.29
C ALA A 569 -3.96 -10.00 -14.28
N ARG A 570 -2.64 -10.13 -14.39
CA ARG A 570 -1.78 -9.37 -15.33
C ARG A 570 -1.95 -9.77 -16.80
N GLY A 571 -2.73 -10.81 -17.10
CA GLY A 571 -3.00 -11.27 -18.48
C GLY A 571 -2.03 -12.31 -19.01
N ALA A 572 -1.20 -12.93 -18.16
CA ALA A 572 -0.23 -13.96 -18.51
C ALA A 572 0.65 -13.58 -19.72
N SER A 573 0.85 -14.49 -20.68
CA SER A 573 1.60 -14.24 -21.91
C SER A 573 0.93 -13.22 -22.84
N ALA A 574 -0.34 -12.88 -22.63
CA ALA A 574 -1.08 -11.88 -23.39
C ALA A 574 -1.04 -10.48 -22.74
N SER A 575 -0.29 -10.31 -21.65
CA SER A 575 -0.27 -9.07 -20.87
C SER A 575 -0.02 -7.82 -21.71
N ARG A 576 -0.84 -6.78 -21.47
CA ARG A 576 -0.62 -5.42 -21.98
C ARG A 576 0.04 -4.50 -20.96
N ASN A 577 0.59 -5.07 -19.88
CA ASN A 577 1.26 -4.36 -18.78
C ASN A 577 0.38 -3.31 -18.09
N PHE A 578 -0.92 -3.59 -17.98
CA PHE A 578 -1.82 -2.78 -17.17
C PHE A 578 -1.56 -3.00 -15.68
N SER A 579 -1.78 -1.94 -14.88
CA SER A 579 -1.71 -2.00 -13.42
C SER A 579 -2.90 -2.74 -12.82
N LEU A 580 -4.08 -2.60 -13.43
CA LEU A 580 -5.32 -3.30 -13.06
C LEU A 580 -5.60 -4.38 -14.10
N ALA A 581 -6.38 -5.39 -13.70
CA ALA A 581 -6.77 -6.42 -14.64
C ALA A 581 -7.75 -5.83 -15.67
N GLY A 582 -7.36 -5.86 -16.96
CA GLY A 582 -8.18 -5.39 -18.07
C GLY A 582 -8.07 -3.89 -18.41
N GLY A 583 -7.30 -3.09 -17.67
CA GLY A 583 -7.09 -1.68 -18.03
C GLY A 583 -6.33 -0.85 -16.99
N SER A 584 -6.19 0.45 -17.26
CA SER A 584 -5.60 1.43 -16.34
C SER A 584 -6.63 2.24 -15.55
N GLU A 585 -7.90 2.25 -16.00
CA GLU A 585 -8.95 3.09 -15.46
C GLU A 585 -9.84 2.31 -14.49
N ALA A 586 -9.67 2.53 -13.19
CA ALA A 586 -10.36 1.77 -12.14
C ALA A 586 -11.89 1.70 -12.32
N ALA A 587 -12.54 2.83 -12.59
CA ALA A 587 -14.00 2.88 -12.77
C ALA A 587 -14.49 2.13 -14.02
N ALA A 588 -13.61 1.82 -14.97
CA ALA A 588 -13.96 1.08 -16.18
C ALA A 588 -13.83 -0.44 -16.00
N VAL A 589 -13.06 -0.92 -15.01
CA VAL A 589 -12.68 -2.34 -14.89
C VAL A 589 -12.94 -2.95 -13.52
N ALA A 590 -13.32 -2.15 -12.52
CA ALA A 590 -13.53 -2.62 -11.16
C ALA A 590 -14.79 -2.03 -10.50
N TRP A 591 -15.42 -2.83 -9.65
CA TRP A 591 -16.36 -2.35 -8.62
C TRP A 591 -15.59 -2.08 -7.34
N PHE A 592 -15.51 -0.83 -6.92
CA PHE A 592 -14.70 -0.38 -5.80
C PHE A 592 -15.38 0.79 -5.10
N VAL A 593 -14.81 1.32 -4.01
CA VAL A 593 -15.48 2.27 -3.11
C VAL A 593 -16.17 3.43 -3.84
N THR A 594 -15.59 3.92 -4.95
CA THR A 594 -16.12 5.10 -5.66
C THR A 594 -17.40 4.81 -6.43
N ASN A 595 -17.50 3.67 -7.13
CA ASN A 595 -18.68 3.35 -7.94
C ASN A 595 -19.64 2.38 -7.24
N ALA A 596 -19.13 1.49 -6.38
CA ALA A 596 -19.95 0.54 -5.62
C ALA A 596 -20.76 1.21 -4.49
N HIS A 597 -20.38 2.41 -4.04
CA HIS A 597 -21.11 3.16 -3.01
C HIS A 597 -21.96 4.29 -3.59
N ALA A 598 -21.88 4.57 -4.89
CA ALA A 598 -22.46 5.76 -5.53
C ALA A 598 -23.99 5.89 -5.33
N VAL A 599 -24.66 4.77 -5.08
CA VAL A 599 -26.10 4.67 -4.91
C VAL A 599 -26.59 4.82 -3.46
N GLY A 600 -25.66 4.90 -2.49
CA GLY A 600 -25.93 4.95 -1.05
C GLY A 600 -26.32 3.60 -0.43
N GLU A 601 -26.06 3.43 0.87
CA GLU A 601 -26.15 2.15 1.61
C GLU A 601 -27.52 1.47 1.56
N ASN A 602 -28.61 2.24 1.39
CA ASN A 602 -29.97 1.71 1.34
C ASN A 602 -30.37 1.21 -0.05
N ASN A 603 -29.50 1.35 -1.05
CA ASN A 603 -29.77 0.87 -2.40
C ASN A 603 -29.20 -0.53 -2.58
N ARG A 604 -29.96 -1.41 -3.23
CA ARG A 604 -29.51 -2.77 -3.55
C ARG A 604 -28.23 -2.82 -4.39
N ASP A 605 -27.93 -1.79 -5.17
CA ASP A 605 -26.70 -1.68 -5.96
C ASP A 605 -25.50 -1.24 -5.10
N TYR A 606 -25.66 -1.11 -3.78
CA TYR A 606 -24.58 -0.89 -2.84
C TYR A 606 -23.81 -2.19 -2.59
N GLY A 607 -22.48 -2.11 -2.62
CA GLY A 607 -21.59 -3.20 -2.25
C GLY A 607 -21.23 -4.14 -3.41
N THR A 608 -21.36 -5.46 -3.20
CA THR A 608 -21.02 -6.43 -4.25
C THR A 608 -21.98 -6.36 -5.43
N HIS A 609 -21.44 -6.57 -6.63
CA HIS A 609 -22.19 -6.52 -7.88
C HIS A 609 -22.21 -7.90 -8.55
N ARG A 610 -23.17 -8.08 -9.45
CA ARG A 610 -23.22 -9.27 -10.30
C ARG A 610 -21.89 -9.41 -11.05
N VAL A 611 -21.35 -10.63 -11.08
CA VAL A 611 -20.09 -10.91 -11.76
C VAL A 611 -20.22 -10.73 -13.27
N GLY A 612 -19.13 -10.29 -13.91
CA GLY A 612 -19.01 -10.17 -15.37
C GLY A 612 -19.78 -9.00 -15.98
N LEU A 613 -20.08 -7.96 -15.19
CA LEU A 613 -20.65 -6.70 -15.70
C LEU A 613 -19.59 -5.77 -16.30
N LEU A 614 -18.32 -5.94 -15.92
CA LEU A 614 -17.21 -5.11 -16.39
C LEU A 614 -16.34 -5.87 -17.41
N PRO A 615 -15.57 -5.14 -18.25
CA PRO A 615 -14.74 -5.75 -19.29
C PRO A 615 -13.71 -6.74 -18.71
N PRO A 616 -13.43 -7.84 -19.42
CA PRO A 616 -12.42 -8.80 -19.01
C PRO A 616 -10.99 -8.30 -19.26
N ASN A 617 -10.03 -8.95 -18.61
CA ASN A 617 -8.62 -8.85 -18.97
C ASN A 617 -8.27 -9.61 -20.26
N GLU A 618 -6.99 -9.62 -20.62
CA GLU A 618 -6.45 -10.21 -21.86
C GLU A 618 -6.73 -11.72 -21.99
N LEU A 619 -7.04 -12.41 -20.89
CA LEU A 619 -7.39 -13.83 -20.87
C LEU A 619 -8.90 -14.09 -20.92
N GLY A 620 -9.73 -13.05 -20.82
CA GLY A 620 -11.18 -13.18 -20.68
C GLY A 620 -11.67 -13.28 -19.23
N LEU A 621 -10.78 -13.12 -18.23
CA LEU A 621 -11.14 -13.13 -16.81
C LEU A 621 -11.75 -11.79 -16.43
N VAL A 622 -12.86 -11.82 -15.69
CA VAL A 622 -13.58 -10.63 -15.21
C VAL A 622 -13.47 -10.53 -13.69
N ASP A 623 -13.67 -9.31 -13.18
CA ASP A 623 -13.68 -8.98 -11.75
C ASP A 623 -12.39 -9.40 -11.02
N MET A 624 -11.25 -9.43 -11.75
CA MET A 624 -9.93 -9.64 -11.16
C MET A 624 -9.42 -8.40 -10.40
N SER A 625 -10.10 -7.26 -10.56
CA SER A 625 -9.90 -6.03 -9.81
C SER A 625 -11.26 -5.57 -9.25
N GLY A 626 -11.38 -5.43 -7.92
CA GLY A 626 -12.61 -4.99 -7.25
C GLY A 626 -13.61 -6.12 -6.99
N ASN A 627 -14.87 -5.75 -6.78
CA ASN A 627 -15.99 -6.60 -6.36
C ASN A 627 -15.73 -7.29 -5.01
N VAL A 628 -15.06 -8.43 -4.93
CA VAL A 628 -14.55 -8.98 -3.66
C VAL A 628 -13.07 -9.31 -3.74
N TRP A 629 -12.39 -9.19 -2.60
CA TRP A 629 -11.07 -9.76 -2.44
C TRP A 629 -11.14 -11.27 -2.61
N GLU A 630 -10.14 -11.86 -3.24
CA GLU A 630 -10.16 -13.28 -3.56
C GLU A 630 -9.11 -14.06 -2.77
N TRP A 631 -9.57 -15.01 -1.96
CA TRP A 631 -8.66 -15.90 -1.24
C TRP A 631 -7.70 -16.63 -2.18
N CYS A 632 -6.42 -16.59 -1.85
CA CYS A 632 -5.38 -17.44 -2.41
C CYS A 632 -5.01 -18.54 -1.40
N PHE A 633 -4.38 -19.61 -1.87
CA PHE A 633 -3.95 -20.71 -0.99
C PHE A 633 -2.86 -20.30 0.02
N ASP A 634 -1.99 -19.41 -0.41
CA ASP A 634 -0.70 -19.07 0.19
C ASP A 634 -0.84 -18.49 1.61
N ARG A 635 0.16 -18.81 2.46
CA ARG A 635 0.35 -18.07 3.72
C ARG A 635 0.98 -16.72 3.41
N TYR A 636 0.56 -15.71 4.15
CA TYR A 636 1.14 -14.38 4.06
C TYR A 636 2.53 -14.35 4.68
N GLY A 637 3.52 -13.98 3.89
CA GLY A 637 4.90 -13.84 4.31
C GLY A 637 5.71 -13.01 3.32
N PRO A 638 6.96 -12.64 3.69
CA PRO A 638 7.81 -11.82 2.85
C PRO A 638 8.17 -12.56 1.55
N TYR A 639 8.29 -11.80 0.46
CA TYR A 639 8.87 -12.35 -0.76
C TYR A 639 10.37 -12.60 -0.59
N VAL A 640 10.84 -13.60 -1.30
CA VAL A 640 12.24 -14.02 -1.35
C VAL A 640 12.78 -13.69 -2.74
N ASN A 641 14.00 -13.14 -2.80
CA ASN A 641 14.62 -12.75 -4.07
C ASN A 641 15.29 -13.94 -4.76
N ASN A 642 14.51 -14.99 -5.07
CA ASN A 642 14.97 -16.15 -5.82
C ASN A 642 13.92 -16.61 -6.83
N PRO A 643 14.33 -17.27 -7.92
CA PRO A 643 13.40 -17.94 -8.83
C PRO A 643 12.58 -19.01 -8.11
N LEU A 644 11.27 -18.99 -8.32
CA LEU A 644 10.33 -19.98 -7.78
C LEU A 644 9.62 -20.72 -8.91
N ASP A 645 9.46 -22.03 -8.76
CA ASP A 645 8.72 -22.90 -9.68
C ASP A 645 7.42 -23.37 -9.01
N ASN A 646 6.28 -22.96 -9.56
CA ASN A 646 4.93 -23.26 -9.05
C ASN A 646 4.78 -23.07 -7.51
N PRO A 647 5.12 -21.90 -6.94
CA PRO A 647 5.18 -21.71 -5.49
C PRO A 647 3.83 -21.90 -4.78
N LEU A 648 3.88 -22.28 -3.49
CA LEU A 648 2.74 -22.34 -2.55
C LEU A 648 2.78 -21.21 -1.51
N GLY A 649 3.61 -20.19 -1.77
CA GLY A 649 3.82 -19.07 -0.87
C GLY A 649 4.74 -19.41 0.30
N ALA A 650 4.65 -18.59 1.34
CA ALA A 650 5.52 -18.71 2.51
C ALA A 650 5.23 -20.00 3.31
N THR A 651 6.27 -20.57 3.92
CA THR A 651 6.16 -21.76 4.78
C THR A 651 5.57 -21.44 6.16
N SER A 652 5.56 -20.16 6.56
CA SER A 652 4.99 -19.67 7.81
C SER A 652 4.29 -18.32 7.60
N GLY A 653 3.35 -18.00 8.47
CA GLY A 653 2.51 -16.80 8.37
C GLY A 653 1.18 -17.00 9.09
N ALA A 654 0.76 -15.98 9.85
CA ALA A 654 -0.48 -16.02 10.64
C ALA A 654 -1.75 -15.83 9.78
N GLY A 655 -1.63 -15.16 8.64
CA GLY A 655 -2.72 -14.90 7.71
C GLY A 655 -2.62 -15.70 6.41
N ARG A 656 -3.74 -15.76 5.68
CA ARG A 656 -3.81 -16.24 4.30
C ARG A 656 -3.90 -15.06 3.35
N VAL A 657 -3.28 -15.18 2.19
CA VAL A 657 -3.28 -14.14 1.18
C VAL A 657 -4.67 -14.01 0.54
N PHE A 658 -5.08 -12.79 0.24
CA PHE A 658 -6.08 -12.51 -0.79
C PHE A 658 -5.63 -11.34 -1.67
N ARG A 659 -6.21 -11.25 -2.86
CA ARG A 659 -5.78 -10.36 -3.94
C ARG A 659 -6.97 -9.71 -4.67
N GLY A 660 -6.71 -8.62 -5.40
CA GLY A 660 -7.67 -7.99 -6.35
C GLY A 660 -8.39 -6.73 -5.86
N GLY A 661 -8.41 -6.45 -4.56
CA GLY A 661 -9.29 -5.43 -4.00
C GLY A 661 -10.74 -5.91 -3.93
N SER A 662 -11.65 -5.03 -3.53
CA SER A 662 -13.07 -5.31 -3.32
C SER A 662 -13.92 -4.07 -3.55
N TRP A 663 -15.22 -4.18 -3.35
CA TRP A 663 -16.18 -3.07 -3.37
C TRP A 663 -15.87 -2.00 -2.31
N THR A 664 -15.17 -2.34 -1.23
CA THR A 664 -14.68 -1.41 -0.19
C THR A 664 -13.29 -0.86 -0.50
N ALA A 665 -12.60 -1.38 -1.51
CA ALA A 665 -11.24 -1.00 -1.82
C ALA A 665 -11.17 0.38 -2.49
N ILE A 666 -10.11 1.13 -2.19
CA ILE A 666 -9.72 2.30 -2.97
C ILE A 666 -8.98 1.88 -4.24
N ALA A 667 -8.87 2.79 -5.23
CA ALA A 667 -8.24 2.48 -6.52
C ALA A 667 -6.81 1.92 -6.42
N ALA A 668 -6.00 2.41 -5.47
CA ALA A 668 -4.64 1.91 -5.26
C ALA A 668 -4.58 0.43 -4.85
N HIS A 669 -5.63 -0.07 -4.20
CA HIS A 669 -5.71 -1.45 -3.74
C HIS A 669 -6.24 -2.42 -4.82
N LEU A 670 -6.60 -1.92 -6.00
CA LEU A 670 -7.11 -2.75 -7.12
C LEU A 670 -5.99 -3.31 -8.01
N ARG A 671 -4.74 -2.92 -7.76
CA ARG A 671 -3.58 -3.34 -8.56
C ARG A 671 -3.39 -4.85 -8.52
N SER A 672 -2.93 -5.42 -9.63
CA SER A 672 -2.69 -6.87 -9.73
C SER A 672 -1.60 -7.37 -8.77
N SER A 673 -0.64 -6.52 -8.41
CA SER A 673 0.39 -6.80 -7.40
C SER A 673 -0.10 -6.66 -5.97
N ASN A 674 -1.18 -5.90 -5.76
CA ASN A 674 -1.62 -5.56 -4.42
C ASN A 674 -2.06 -6.82 -3.67
N ARG A 675 -1.44 -7.01 -2.51
CA ARG A 675 -1.66 -8.18 -1.66
C ARG A 675 -2.02 -7.73 -0.26
N ASP A 676 -2.84 -8.54 0.39
CA ASP A 676 -3.17 -8.35 1.79
C ASP A 676 -3.52 -9.73 2.39
N ASN A 677 -3.79 -9.76 3.69
CA ASN A 677 -4.09 -10.98 4.40
C ASN A 677 -5.08 -10.77 5.55
N ARG A 678 -5.75 -11.87 5.89
CA ARG A 678 -6.58 -12.01 7.08
C ARG A 678 -6.43 -13.41 7.64
N ALA A 679 -6.95 -13.60 8.84
CA ALA A 679 -6.98 -14.90 9.47
C ALA A 679 -7.86 -15.89 8.69
N PRO A 680 -7.48 -17.18 8.62
CA PRO A 680 -8.13 -18.18 7.76
C PRO A 680 -9.58 -18.52 8.15
N GLY A 681 -9.97 -18.33 9.41
CA GLY A 681 -11.34 -18.56 9.90
C GLY A 681 -12.27 -17.36 9.77
N GLY A 682 -11.73 -16.18 9.40
CA GLY A 682 -12.49 -14.94 9.26
C GLY A 682 -13.46 -14.97 8.08
N ARG A 683 -14.63 -14.36 8.27
CA ARG A 683 -15.69 -14.22 7.26
C ARG A 683 -16.05 -12.76 7.13
N TYR A 684 -15.83 -12.18 5.96
CA TYR A 684 -15.90 -10.75 5.72
C TYR A 684 -16.81 -10.44 4.54
N THR A 685 -17.49 -9.29 4.56
CA THR A 685 -18.47 -8.91 3.53
C THR A 685 -17.84 -8.49 2.20
N ASP A 686 -16.52 -8.40 2.15
CA ASP A 686 -15.73 -7.95 1.02
C ASP A 686 -14.70 -8.99 0.59
N VAL A 687 -14.74 -10.22 1.13
CA VAL A 687 -13.84 -11.33 0.76
C VAL A 687 -14.64 -12.55 0.31
N GLY A 688 -14.36 -12.97 -0.92
CA GLY A 688 -14.82 -14.21 -1.55
C GLY A 688 -13.64 -15.00 -2.11
N PHE A 689 -13.85 -15.70 -3.23
CA PHE A 689 -12.79 -16.45 -3.89
C PHE A 689 -13.15 -16.84 -5.32
N ARG A 690 -12.11 -17.19 -6.09
CA ARG A 690 -12.23 -17.91 -7.35
C ARG A 690 -11.46 -19.22 -7.29
N ILE A 691 -11.67 -20.11 -8.27
CA ILE A 691 -11.10 -21.45 -8.24
C ILE A 691 -10.28 -21.76 -9.50
N VAL A 692 -9.31 -22.64 -9.34
CA VAL A 692 -8.46 -23.14 -10.42
C VAL A 692 -8.43 -24.66 -10.44
N ARG A 693 -7.95 -25.22 -11.55
CA ARG A 693 -7.71 -26.65 -11.75
C ARG A 693 -6.46 -26.83 -12.60
N SER A 694 -5.59 -27.77 -12.25
CA SER A 694 -4.40 -28.08 -13.05
C SER A 694 -4.80 -28.57 -14.45
N ALA A 695 -4.07 -28.20 -15.51
CA ALA A 695 -4.45 -28.55 -16.89
C ALA A 695 -4.33 -30.05 -17.23
N GLY A 696 -3.77 -30.88 -16.35
CA GLY A 696 -3.33 -32.24 -16.67
C GLY A 696 -1.99 -32.17 -17.43
N ARG A 697 -1.03 -33.03 -17.06
CA ARG A 697 0.22 -33.19 -17.82
C ARG A 697 0.01 -34.14 -18.99
#